data_AF-A0A8J4MSS7-F1
#
_entry.id   AF-A0A8J4MSS7-F1
#
_cell.length_a   1.000
_cell.length_b   1.000
_cell.length_c   1.000
_cell.angle_alpha   90.00
_cell.angle_beta   90.00
_cell.angle_gamma   90.00
#
_symmetry.space_group_name_H-M   'P 1'
#
loop_
_entity.id
_entity.type
_entity.pdbx_description
1 polymer ?
#
loop_
_entity_poly.entity_id
_entity_poly.type
_entity_poly.pdbx_seq_one_letter_code
_entity_poly.pdbx_strand_id
1 'polypeptide(L)'
;EGITTFLGTKKVVLVMSVQLQVKSKYDDYILVLTPWRAYVLPVMLPVRVHSSFSFLEVREMTVREPSLVVIETDVASYAFRFMSFDDLEQVVINVTMSLKKVFPDSSPGTLLKNSPPNLYERIRRITDSLEEMLQSSPGPCGGFSLTYAALCDYNGFAFREEIQWDVDNIYHSQDCREFNLLDFSHLESRDMALSVAALSFNLWFTKLSCKDFRLNQEISEQLLYMLSKSVTLEELVLENSGLKADFVQRMAQALSNHPDSVLHTINLAGNQLEDRGIVAFSRHVERSPKGLQSLSLARTMLTAKAGMSTLCKALADNKAVGTSLRHLDLSGNPGTLAGDDSSNLQSLLRQCHSLSHLSLAGTDCPLDAVTPPIARPIPSPIHPWAVRGAAAPAGLSSTQLASPPRQLFGALVHGCHTSLVHLDLSKNVYSHKRVKTISPDIKEFFSQACALRHVSLAGTKLPADAVRALLQGLADNSHISDLHLDLSNCELRSAGAQVIQDLIPHASSISDLDLADNGFDPDMVTLVLSIGRSKSIRHVSLGKNFNIKSKDGLLDVLHRIVQLTQEDDCPLQSLSVAESRLKLGTNVLLSALGSNTSLIALDISGNAMGDTGAKMLAKALQINTKLRTVVWDRNNTTAHGLLEVAQALERNYTLKSMPLPMSDVAQAYRSNPEKTEEAVHKLQSCLTRNQLRRTLPTQTFRLQQGILTTSSEQMVNEICLSVQKHVDILSACPGREAEADILCAEEAIRNANLSVSILPLLYEAGNTPYQNGKLQHKLECLTEEASQTCGREIQAIMQAALDTAHSLCPAVVQKSGVRDQLVNAMSERIYLQDHLNLSAVLDQMITDVFSKLNEIKLSVTAAVADCIVDAVLGDLTVAQCKLAESLPKQGLDLQALLPELAEDDATAPARGRNPPDLTTEEPAAGRDASGLRAHRAPPSLSPAAPPARPASTKDAEPASGSFPSTQPATAGSLMDLPTAGEKLEHCTKARPRPNRRHKQPPSKPNVR
;
A
#
# COMPACT_ATOMS: atom_id res chain seq x y z
N GLU A 1 2.50 19.00 -51.54
CA GLU A 1 3.48 19.89 -50.88
C GLU A 1 2.84 21.05 -50.12
N GLY A 2 2.14 22.00 -50.76
CA GLY A 2 1.46 23.09 -50.02
C GLY A 2 0.49 22.61 -48.92
N ILE A 3 -0.22 21.51 -49.16
CA ILE A 3 -1.13 20.87 -48.17
C ILE A 3 -0.37 20.26 -47.01
N THR A 4 0.74 19.57 -47.27
CA THR A 4 1.57 18.95 -46.23
C THR A 4 2.26 20.00 -45.37
N THR A 5 2.69 21.12 -45.96
CA THR A 5 3.21 22.28 -45.22
C THR A 5 2.13 22.93 -44.34
N PHE A 6 0.88 23.01 -44.82
CA PHE A 6 -0.24 23.56 -44.06
C PHE A 6 -0.64 22.66 -42.88
N LEU A 7 -0.71 21.34 -43.08
CA LEU A 7 -1.10 20.38 -42.05
C LEU A 7 0.02 20.08 -41.04
N GLY A 8 1.26 20.47 -41.33
CA GLY A 8 2.40 20.34 -40.44
C GLY A 8 2.69 18.87 -40.10
N THR A 9 2.61 18.52 -38.81
CA THR A 9 2.87 17.16 -38.30
C THR A 9 1.70 16.20 -38.47
N LYS A 10 0.52 16.67 -38.89
CA LYS A 10 -0.66 15.79 -39.04
C LYS A 10 -0.49 14.81 -40.20
N LYS A 11 -0.62 13.52 -39.91
CA LYS A 11 -0.56 12.46 -40.92
C LYS A 11 -1.70 12.61 -41.94
N VAL A 12 -1.36 12.67 -43.22
CA VAL A 12 -2.34 12.65 -44.31
C VAL A 12 -2.57 11.20 -44.73
N VAL A 13 -3.84 10.78 -44.76
CA VAL A 13 -4.24 9.42 -45.13
C VAL A 13 -4.65 9.35 -46.59
N LEU A 14 -5.46 10.32 -47.04
CA LEU A 14 -6.01 10.35 -48.40
C LEU A 14 -6.09 11.79 -48.91
N VAL A 15 -5.80 11.98 -50.20
CA VAL A 15 -5.98 13.26 -50.90
C VAL A 15 -6.66 12.98 -52.22
N MET A 16 -7.77 13.66 -52.51
CA MET A 16 -8.52 13.46 -53.75
C MET A 16 -9.22 14.73 -54.23
N SER A 17 -9.49 14.79 -55.54
CA SER A 17 -10.26 15.86 -56.17
C SER A 17 -11.75 15.52 -56.11
N VAL A 18 -12.58 16.46 -55.64
CA VAL A 18 -14.03 16.29 -55.49
C VAL A 18 -14.77 17.54 -55.92
N GLN A 19 -16.02 17.39 -56.35
CA GLN A 19 -16.91 18.51 -56.63
C GLN A 19 -17.84 18.73 -55.44
N LEU A 20 -17.72 19.87 -54.77
CA LEU A 20 -18.60 20.23 -53.65
C LEU A 20 -19.77 21.09 -54.16
N GLN A 21 -20.99 20.75 -53.74
CA GLN A 21 -22.15 21.57 -54.03
C GLN A 21 -22.20 22.80 -53.10
N VAL A 22 -22.07 24.00 -53.66
CA VAL A 22 -22.18 25.29 -52.95
C VAL A 22 -23.29 26.13 -53.56
N LYS A 23 -24.34 26.44 -52.78
CA LYS A 23 -25.46 27.33 -53.19
C LYS A 23 -26.01 27.04 -54.61
N SER A 24 -26.14 25.75 -54.94
CA SER A 24 -26.65 25.19 -56.22
C SER A 24 -25.66 25.04 -57.38
N LYS A 25 -24.37 25.35 -57.21
CA LYS A 25 -23.31 25.06 -58.20
C LYS A 25 -22.32 24.03 -57.66
N TYR A 26 -21.70 23.26 -58.56
CA TYR A 26 -20.61 22.35 -58.21
C TYR A 26 -19.29 23.03 -58.56
N ASP A 27 -18.44 23.24 -57.56
CA ASP A 27 -17.11 23.80 -57.72
C ASP A 27 -16.07 22.73 -57.36
N ASP A 28 -14.89 22.80 -57.97
CA ASP A 28 -13.80 21.83 -57.76
C ASP A 28 -13.03 22.15 -56.46
N TYR A 29 -12.91 21.13 -55.60
CA TYR A 29 -12.19 21.18 -54.33
C TYR A 29 -11.27 19.96 -54.18
N ILE A 30 -10.33 20.07 -53.26
CA ILE A 30 -9.49 18.96 -52.81
C ILE A 30 -10.00 18.52 -51.44
N LEU A 31 -10.37 17.25 -51.32
CA LEU A 31 -10.70 16.59 -50.06
C LEU A 31 -9.43 15.92 -49.51
N VAL A 32 -9.06 16.28 -48.29
CA VAL A 32 -7.91 15.70 -47.57
C VAL A 32 -8.42 15.03 -46.32
N LEU A 33 -8.16 13.73 -46.18
CA LEU A 33 -8.47 12.96 -44.98
C LEU A 33 -7.23 12.81 -44.11
N THR A 34 -7.37 13.17 -42.85
CA THR A 34 -6.46 12.79 -41.76
C THR A 34 -7.09 11.63 -40.97
N PRO A 35 -6.43 11.03 -39.96
CA PRO A 35 -7.00 9.92 -39.21
C PRO A 35 -8.37 10.22 -38.58
N TRP A 36 -8.66 11.47 -38.22
CA TRP A 36 -9.87 11.82 -37.46
C TRP A 36 -10.73 12.92 -38.10
N ARG A 37 -10.25 13.55 -39.18
CA ARG A 37 -10.86 14.77 -39.75
C ARG A 37 -10.70 14.85 -41.27
N ALA A 38 -11.75 15.34 -41.92
CA ALA A 38 -11.75 15.73 -43.32
C ALA A 38 -11.56 17.24 -43.47
N TYR A 39 -10.70 17.65 -44.41
CA TYR A 39 -10.48 19.02 -44.82
C TYR A 39 -10.89 19.21 -46.27
N VAL A 40 -11.70 20.24 -46.54
CA VAL A 40 -12.10 20.66 -47.88
C VAL A 40 -11.34 21.94 -48.23
N LEU A 41 -10.50 21.85 -49.25
CA LEU A 41 -9.56 22.89 -49.66
C LEU A 41 -9.88 23.35 -51.09
N PRO A 42 -10.04 24.65 -51.36
CA PRO A 42 -10.13 25.15 -52.73
C PRO A 42 -8.79 24.96 -53.44
N VAL A 43 -8.83 24.76 -54.76
CA VAL A 43 -7.64 24.58 -55.61
C VAL A 43 -6.93 25.93 -55.81
N MET A 44 -6.27 26.44 -54.76
CA MET A 44 -5.55 27.72 -54.79
C MET A 44 -4.32 27.73 -53.87
N LEU A 45 -3.34 28.57 -54.22
CA LEU A 45 -2.15 28.85 -53.39
C LEU A 45 -2.19 30.32 -52.93
N PRO A 46 -1.88 30.64 -51.65
CA PRO A 46 -1.57 29.71 -50.56
C PRO A 46 -2.79 28.88 -50.14
N VAL A 47 -2.54 27.66 -49.64
CA VAL A 47 -3.60 26.73 -49.20
C VAL A 47 -4.46 27.38 -48.12
N ARG A 48 -5.78 27.33 -48.30
CA ARG A 48 -6.77 27.80 -47.33
C ARG A 48 -7.78 26.70 -47.07
N VAL A 49 -8.38 26.66 -45.89
CA VAL A 49 -9.45 25.71 -45.57
C VAL A 49 -10.79 26.37 -45.88
N HIS A 50 -11.58 25.76 -46.77
CA HIS A 50 -12.97 26.19 -46.99
C HIS A 50 -13.84 25.68 -45.84
N SER A 51 -13.72 24.39 -45.51
CA SER A 51 -14.43 23.76 -44.39
C SER A 51 -13.69 22.52 -43.91
N SER A 52 -13.95 22.10 -42.68
CA SER A 52 -13.46 20.82 -42.13
C SER A 52 -14.46 20.26 -41.14
N PHE A 53 -14.54 18.93 -41.03
CA PHE A 53 -15.40 18.26 -40.05
C PHE A 53 -14.69 17.03 -39.49
N SER A 54 -14.86 16.77 -38.19
CA SER A 54 -14.38 15.53 -37.57
C SER A 54 -15.28 14.35 -37.93
N PHE A 55 -14.71 13.16 -38.01
CA PHE A 55 -15.48 11.94 -38.26
C PHE A 55 -16.46 11.63 -37.12
N LEU A 56 -16.16 12.11 -35.91
CA LEU A 56 -17.02 12.05 -34.74
C LEU A 56 -18.29 12.90 -34.86
N GLU A 57 -18.31 13.92 -35.73
CA GLU A 57 -19.49 14.78 -35.98
C GLU A 57 -20.45 14.14 -36.99
N VAL A 58 -20.07 13.06 -37.68
CA VAL A 58 -20.83 12.48 -38.78
C VAL A 58 -22.00 11.66 -38.22
N ARG A 59 -23.23 12.10 -38.53
CA ARG A 59 -24.46 11.39 -38.17
C ARG A 59 -24.80 10.30 -39.17
N GLU A 60 -24.77 10.67 -40.45
CA GLU A 60 -25.09 9.77 -41.54
C GLU A 60 -24.41 10.19 -42.85
N MET A 61 -24.19 9.19 -43.71
CA MET A 61 -23.72 9.31 -45.07
C MET A 61 -24.78 8.70 -45.99
N THR A 62 -25.46 9.55 -46.74
CA THR A 62 -26.52 9.14 -47.67
C THR A 62 -25.99 9.15 -49.10
N VAL A 63 -25.95 7.97 -49.73
CA VAL A 63 -25.59 7.83 -51.15
C VAL A 63 -26.85 8.09 -51.98
N ARG A 64 -26.86 9.18 -52.77
CA ARG A 64 -28.02 9.53 -53.62
C ARG A 64 -27.86 9.02 -55.04
N GLU A 65 -26.66 9.20 -55.60
CA GLU A 65 -26.27 8.69 -56.92
C GLU A 65 -24.91 7.97 -56.75
N PRO A 66 -24.49 7.10 -57.70
CA PRO A 66 -23.20 6.39 -57.59
C PRO A 66 -21.98 7.30 -57.42
N SER A 67 -22.09 8.56 -57.85
CA SER A 67 -21.07 9.59 -57.71
C SER A 67 -21.43 10.69 -56.70
N LEU A 68 -22.65 10.75 -56.15
CA LEU A 68 -23.09 11.84 -55.26
C LEU A 68 -23.41 11.34 -53.85
N VAL A 69 -22.66 11.81 -52.87
CA VAL A 69 -22.85 11.47 -51.45
C VAL A 69 -23.05 12.70 -50.61
N VAL A 70 -24.05 12.63 -49.75
CA VAL A 70 -24.38 13.66 -48.77
C VAL A 70 -23.93 13.18 -47.41
N ILE A 71 -22.97 13.89 -46.81
CA ILE A 71 -22.50 13.65 -45.45
C ILE A 71 -23.19 14.68 -44.55
N GLU A 72 -24.02 14.19 -43.62
CA GLU A 72 -24.65 15.03 -42.61
C GLU A 72 -23.83 15.00 -41.32
N THR A 73 -23.41 16.18 -40.88
CA THR A 73 -22.76 16.37 -39.59
C THR A 73 -23.71 17.07 -38.62
N ASP A 74 -23.31 17.16 -37.34
CA ASP A 74 -24.05 17.93 -36.34
C ASP A 74 -24.27 19.40 -36.72
N VAL A 75 -23.38 19.97 -37.54
CA VAL A 75 -23.29 21.41 -37.81
C VAL A 75 -23.64 21.75 -39.26
N ALA A 76 -23.31 20.89 -40.22
CA ALA A 76 -23.43 21.17 -41.64
C ALA A 76 -23.76 19.92 -42.48
N SER A 77 -24.21 20.13 -43.71
CA SER A 77 -24.42 19.07 -44.69
C SER A 77 -23.52 19.31 -45.90
N TYR A 78 -22.77 18.28 -46.30
CA TYR A 78 -21.83 18.34 -47.41
C TYR A 78 -22.27 17.38 -48.52
N ALA A 79 -22.57 17.91 -49.70
CA ALA A 79 -22.87 17.11 -50.88
C ALA A 79 -21.65 17.06 -51.81
N PHE A 80 -20.96 15.93 -51.80
CA PHE A 80 -19.77 15.66 -52.59
C PHE A 80 -20.11 14.83 -53.82
N ARG A 81 -19.64 15.28 -54.99
CA ARG A 81 -19.60 14.49 -56.21
C ARG A 81 -18.19 13.97 -56.46
N PHE A 82 -18.03 12.66 -56.45
CA PHE A 82 -16.78 11.93 -56.65
C PHE A 82 -16.55 11.59 -58.14
N MET A 83 -15.29 11.49 -58.53
CA MET A 83 -14.89 11.21 -59.92
C MET A 83 -15.07 9.74 -60.29
N SER A 84 -14.91 8.84 -59.31
CA SER A 84 -15.14 7.41 -59.46
C SER A 84 -15.87 6.82 -58.25
N PHE A 85 -16.45 5.62 -58.44
CA PHE A 85 -17.03 4.86 -57.36
C PHE A 85 -15.97 4.33 -56.37
N ASP A 86 -14.75 4.04 -56.87
CA ASP A 86 -13.62 3.61 -56.04
C ASP A 86 -13.16 4.72 -55.09
N ASP A 87 -13.20 5.99 -55.52
CA ASP A 87 -12.89 7.13 -54.65
C ASP A 87 -13.88 7.24 -53.48
N LEU A 88 -15.16 7.06 -53.76
CA LEU A 88 -16.20 7.02 -52.72
C LEU A 88 -15.96 5.86 -51.75
N GLU A 89 -15.67 4.67 -52.28
CA GLU A 89 -15.37 3.49 -51.48
C GLU A 89 -14.21 3.76 -50.52
N GLN A 90 -13.11 4.37 -51.00
CA GLN A 90 -11.96 4.73 -50.17
C GLN A 90 -12.29 5.71 -49.05
N VAL A 91 -13.14 6.72 -49.30
CA VAL A 91 -13.54 7.68 -48.26
C VAL A 91 -14.36 6.98 -47.18
N VAL A 92 -15.36 6.19 -47.58
CA VAL A 92 -16.26 5.51 -46.65
C VAL A 92 -15.47 4.49 -45.81
N ILE A 93 -14.62 3.67 -46.44
CA ILE A 93 -13.76 2.73 -45.72
C ILE A 93 -12.89 3.46 -44.70
N ASN A 94 -12.22 4.57 -45.08
CA ASN A 94 -11.34 5.29 -44.16
C ASN A 94 -12.10 5.89 -42.96
N VAL A 95 -13.28 6.47 -43.19
CA VAL A 95 -14.10 7.03 -42.10
C VAL A 95 -14.59 5.92 -41.18
N THR A 96 -15.12 4.82 -41.73
CA THR A 96 -15.58 3.67 -40.95
C THR A 96 -14.44 3.00 -40.18
N MET A 97 -13.27 2.79 -40.80
CA MET A 97 -12.10 2.22 -40.13
C MET A 97 -11.62 3.11 -38.97
N SER A 98 -11.65 4.42 -39.14
CA SER A 98 -11.23 5.36 -38.10
C SER A 98 -12.20 5.33 -36.93
N LEU A 99 -13.52 5.34 -37.19
CA LEU A 99 -14.53 5.22 -36.15
C LEU A 99 -14.45 3.89 -35.40
N LYS A 100 -14.22 2.77 -36.09
CA LYS A 100 -14.12 1.45 -35.46
C LYS A 100 -12.89 1.27 -34.57
N LYS A 101 -11.79 1.98 -34.85
CA LYS A 101 -10.61 2.01 -33.96
C LYS A 101 -10.86 2.68 -32.62
N VAL A 102 -11.87 3.54 -32.54
CA VAL A 102 -12.20 4.35 -31.35
C VAL A 102 -13.44 3.80 -30.64
N PHE A 103 -14.44 3.39 -31.42
CA PHE A 103 -15.70 2.81 -30.96
C PHE A 103 -15.86 1.40 -31.52
N PRO A 104 -15.58 0.37 -30.72
CA PRO A 104 -15.73 -1.03 -31.14
C PRO A 104 -17.14 -1.34 -31.67
N ASP A 105 -18.16 -0.72 -31.07
CA ASP A 105 -19.58 -0.93 -31.41
C ASP A 105 -20.06 -0.18 -32.67
N SER A 106 -19.19 0.62 -33.31
CA SER A 106 -19.60 1.39 -34.50
C SER A 106 -19.76 0.50 -35.72
N SER A 107 -21.01 0.21 -36.08
CA SER A 107 -21.33 -0.57 -37.27
C SER A 107 -21.32 0.31 -38.54
N PRO A 108 -20.86 -0.20 -39.70
CA PRO A 108 -20.96 0.55 -40.96
C PRO A 108 -22.41 0.86 -41.38
N GLY A 109 -23.36 0.01 -40.96
CA GLY A 109 -24.76 0.10 -41.36
C GLY A 109 -25.59 1.16 -40.64
N THR A 110 -25.13 1.66 -39.49
CA THR A 110 -25.76 2.81 -38.83
C THR A 110 -25.39 4.13 -39.49
N LEU A 111 -24.20 4.19 -40.11
CA LEU A 111 -23.67 5.41 -40.71
C LEU A 111 -24.06 5.56 -42.19
N LEU A 112 -24.23 4.47 -42.94
CA LEU A 112 -24.54 4.50 -44.38
C LEU A 112 -26.02 4.23 -44.69
N LYS A 113 -26.69 5.19 -45.33
CA LYS A 113 -28.08 5.06 -45.80
C LYS A 113 -28.16 5.05 -47.33
N ASN A 114 -29.09 4.25 -47.87
CA ASN A 114 -29.33 4.08 -49.31
C ASN A 114 -28.10 3.59 -50.10
N SER A 115 -27.23 2.79 -49.49
CA SER A 115 -26.02 2.28 -50.13
C SER A 115 -26.33 1.15 -51.14
N PRO A 116 -25.62 1.08 -52.29
CA PRO A 116 -25.70 -0.07 -53.17
C PRO A 116 -25.24 -1.34 -52.44
N PRO A 117 -25.90 -2.50 -52.63
CA PRO A 117 -25.59 -3.73 -51.87
C PRO A 117 -24.13 -4.19 -52.02
N ASN A 118 -23.51 -3.96 -53.19
CA ASN A 118 -22.10 -4.27 -53.43
C ASN A 118 -21.13 -3.45 -52.55
N LEU A 119 -21.45 -2.18 -52.27
CA LEU A 119 -20.65 -1.31 -51.41
C LEU A 119 -20.74 -1.76 -49.95
N TYR A 120 -21.97 -2.04 -49.52
CA TYR A 120 -22.26 -2.45 -48.15
C TYR A 120 -21.58 -3.77 -47.77
N GLU A 121 -21.68 -4.81 -48.62
CA GLU A 121 -21.02 -6.10 -48.36
C GLU A 121 -19.49 -5.98 -48.27
N ARG A 122 -18.89 -5.12 -49.09
CA ARG A 122 -17.44 -4.98 -49.18
C ARG A 122 -16.88 -4.17 -48.02
N ILE A 123 -17.57 -3.10 -47.61
CA ILE A 123 -17.30 -2.40 -46.36
C ILE A 123 -17.44 -3.34 -45.18
N ARG A 124 -18.51 -4.16 -45.13
CA ARG A 124 -18.71 -5.15 -44.08
C ARG A 124 -17.55 -6.15 -44.00
N ARG A 125 -17.14 -6.75 -45.12
CA ARG A 125 -15.98 -7.67 -45.16
C ARG A 125 -14.68 -7.05 -44.64
N ILE A 126 -14.38 -5.82 -45.04
CA ILE A 126 -13.20 -5.09 -44.56
C ILE A 126 -13.33 -4.78 -43.07
N THR A 127 -14.54 -4.42 -42.63
CA THR A 127 -14.83 -4.09 -41.24
C THR A 127 -14.77 -5.30 -40.32
N ASP A 128 -15.21 -6.47 -40.78
CA ASP A 128 -15.11 -7.76 -40.07
C ASP A 128 -13.64 -8.20 -39.97
N SER A 129 -12.87 -8.08 -41.07
CA SER A 129 -11.43 -8.36 -41.06
C SER A 129 -10.64 -7.42 -40.15
N LEU A 130 -11.02 -6.14 -40.07
CA LEU A 130 -10.41 -5.18 -39.15
C LEU A 130 -10.73 -5.53 -37.69
N GLU A 131 -11.92 -6.05 -37.41
CA GLU A 131 -12.33 -6.49 -36.08
C GLU A 131 -11.48 -7.67 -35.61
N GLU A 132 -11.24 -8.64 -36.48
CA GLU A 132 -10.36 -9.78 -36.23
C GLU A 132 -8.89 -9.33 -35.99
N MET A 133 -8.41 -8.32 -36.73
CA MET A 133 -7.10 -7.70 -36.47
C MET A 133 -7.05 -6.93 -35.14
N LEU A 134 -8.06 -6.13 -34.81
CA LEU A 134 -8.10 -5.36 -33.57
C LEU A 134 -8.24 -6.28 -32.34
N GLN A 135 -8.93 -7.41 -32.48
CA GLN A 135 -9.01 -8.44 -31.44
C GLN A 135 -7.68 -9.20 -31.26
N SER A 136 -6.89 -9.36 -32.33
CA SER A 136 -5.58 -10.05 -32.25
C SER A 136 -4.42 -9.16 -31.79
N SER A 137 -4.51 -7.83 -31.94
CA SER A 137 -3.54 -6.87 -31.37
C SER A 137 -4.20 -5.53 -30.99
N PRO A 138 -4.81 -5.40 -29.79
CA PRO A 138 -5.60 -4.23 -29.42
C PRO A 138 -4.80 -2.93 -29.15
N GLY A 139 -3.49 -2.91 -29.42
CA GLY A 139 -2.61 -1.79 -29.08
C GLY A 139 -2.44 -1.61 -27.57
N PRO A 140 -1.61 -0.63 -27.13
CA PRO A 140 -1.39 -0.38 -25.72
C PRO A 140 -2.70 0.01 -25.02
N CYS A 141 -2.96 -0.58 -23.86
CA CYS A 141 -4.15 -0.32 -23.03
C CYS A 141 -5.47 -0.30 -23.80
N GLY A 142 -5.66 -1.22 -24.77
CA GLY A 142 -6.89 -1.32 -25.55
C GLY A 142 -7.16 -0.11 -26.46
N GLY A 143 -6.10 0.51 -26.97
CA GLY A 143 -6.20 1.63 -27.91
C GLY A 143 -6.60 2.96 -27.26
N PHE A 144 -6.43 3.11 -25.94
CA PHE A 144 -6.79 4.34 -25.21
C PHE A 144 -6.23 5.60 -25.88
N SER A 145 -4.95 5.59 -26.23
CA SER A 145 -4.26 6.72 -26.85
C SER A 145 -4.87 7.14 -28.20
N LEU A 146 -5.41 6.18 -28.97
CA LEU A 146 -6.11 6.46 -30.22
C LEU A 146 -7.45 7.16 -29.96
N THR A 147 -8.21 6.66 -28.98
CA THR A 147 -9.48 7.27 -28.56
C THR A 147 -9.27 8.67 -28.00
N TYR A 148 -8.24 8.86 -27.18
CA TYR A 148 -7.87 10.17 -26.65
C TYR A 148 -7.48 11.14 -27.78
N ALA A 149 -6.64 10.71 -28.73
CA ALA A 149 -6.25 11.53 -29.88
C ALA A 149 -7.45 11.96 -30.74
N ALA A 150 -8.41 11.05 -30.96
CA ALA A 150 -9.63 11.34 -31.71
C ALA A 150 -10.50 12.39 -30.98
N LEU A 151 -10.66 12.27 -29.66
CA LEU A 151 -11.41 13.22 -28.84
C LEU A 151 -10.73 14.59 -28.75
N CYS A 152 -9.39 14.64 -28.70
CA CYS A 152 -8.65 15.90 -28.79
C CYS A 152 -8.91 16.62 -30.12
N ASP A 153 -8.85 15.90 -31.25
CA ASP A 153 -9.10 16.51 -32.57
C ASP A 153 -10.56 16.97 -32.72
N TYR A 154 -11.53 16.20 -32.22
CA TYR A 154 -12.95 16.57 -32.26
C TYR A 154 -13.24 17.85 -31.46
N ASN A 155 -12.74 17.94 -30.22
CA ASN A 155 -12.96 19.11 -29.38
C ASN A 155 -12.04 20.29 -29.73
N GLY A 156 -11.08 20.11 -30.66
CA GLY A 156 -10.10 21.13 -31.04
C GLY A 156 -9.08 21.42 -29.94
N PHE A 157 -8.81 20.45 -29.06
CA PHE A 157 -7.80 20.55 -28.00
C PHE A 157 -6.44 20.06 -28.48
N ALA A 158 -5.38 20.57 -27.85
CA ALA A 158 -4.02 20.12 -28.15
C ALA A 158 -3.83 18.68 -27.66
N PHE A 159 -3.25 17.83 -28.50
CA PHE A 159 -2.89 16.49 -28.11
C PHE A 159 -1.71 16.52 -27.13
N ARG A 160 -1.86 15.89 -25.96
CA ARG A 160 -0.80 15.79 -24.96
C ARG A 160 -0.04 14.49 -25.15
N GLU A 161 1.21 14.60 -25.60
CA GLU A 161 2.10 13.45 -25.76
C GLU A 161 2.44 12.78 -24.42
N GLU A 162 2.37 13.53 -23.31
CA GLU A 162 2.60 13.02 -21.95
C GLU A 162 1.60 11.92 -21.57
N ILE A 163 0.30 12.15 -21.83
CA ILE A 163 -0.76 11.17 -21.53
C ILE A 163 -0.57 9.91 -22.37
N GLN A 164 -0.26 10.08 -23.66
CA GLN A 164 0.04 8.95 -24.53
C GLN A 164 1.25 8.18 -24.01
N TRP A 165 2.34 8.88 -23.66
CA TRP A 165 3.58 8.24 -23.25
C TRP A 165 3.38 7.45 -21.95
N ASP A 166 2.70 8.02 -20.95
CA ASP A 166 2.39 7.33 -19.70
C ASP A 166 1.52 6.09 -19.94
N VAL A 167 0.47 6.21 -20.76
CA VAL A 167 -0.43 5.09 -21.02
C VAL A 167 0.24 3.99 -21.86
N ASP A 168 0.94 4.37 -22.93
CA ASP A 168 1.56 3.42 -23.85
C ASP A 168 2.80 2.74 -23.26
N ASN A 169 3.51 3.39 -22.32
CA ASN A 169 4.78 2.87 -21.77
C ASN A 169 4.67 2.44 -20.31
N ILE A 170 4.17 3.29 -19.40
CA ILE A 170 4.09 2.94 -17.97
C ILE A 170 2.94 1.98 -17.72
N TYR A 171 1.73 2.38 -18.10
CA TYR A 171 0.53 1.60 -17.79
C TYR A 171 0.52 0.26 -18.53
N HIS A 172 0.90 0.27 -19.80
CA HIS A 172 0.95 -0.95 -20.59
C HIS A 172 2.05 -1.92 -20.10
N SER A 173 3.25 -1.42 -19.73
CA SER A 173 4.32 -2.30 -19.23
C SER A 173 4.01 -2.93 -17.86
N GLN A 174 3.18 -2.28 -17.06
CA GLN A 174 2.75 -2.77 -15.75
C GLN A 174 1.46 -3.61 -15.79
N ASP A 175 0.88 -3.84 -16.98
CA ASP A 175 -0.48 -4.41 -17.17
C ASP A 175 -1.51 -3.72 -16.25
N CYS A 176 -1.39 -2.40 -16.10
CA CYS A 176 -2.20 -1.64 -15.18
C CYS A 176 -3.64 -1.53 -15.69
N ARG A 177 -4.60 -1.95 -14.86
CA ARG A 177 -6.07 -1.87 -15.12
C ARG A 177 -6.74 -0.72 -14.37
N GLU A 178 -5.97 0.03 -13.59
CA GLU A 178 -6.41 1.19 -12.82
C GLU A 178 -5.98 2.49 -13.51
N PHE A 179 -6.95 3.30 -13.93
CA PHE A 179 -6.70 4.65 -14.40
C PHE A 179 -6.69 5.61 -13.21
N ASN A 180 -5.53 6.16 -12.87
CA ASN A 180 -5.38 7.07 -11.73
C ASN A 180 -5.33 8.53 -12.19
N LEU A 181 -6.32 9.33 -11.79
CA LEU A 181 -6.38 10.75 -12.17
C LEU A 181 -5.25 11.59 -11.55
N LEU A 182 -4.62 11.13 -10.46
CA LEU A 182 -3.53 11.85 -9.82
C LEU A 182 -2.26 11.90 -10.69
N ASP A 183 -2.05 10.90 -11.53
CA ASP A 183 -0.87 10.83 -12.41
C ASP A 183 -0.87 12.03 -13.39
N PHE A 184 -2.07 12.47 -13.77
CA PHE A 184 -2.29 13.60 -14.68
C PHE A 184 -2.65 14.91 -13.96
N SER A 185 -2.46 14.99 -12.64
CA SER A 185 -2.83 16.18 -11.83
C SER A 185 -2.08 17.46 -12.19
N HIS A 186 -0.94 17.33 -12.87
CA HIS A 186 -0.12 18.45 -13.37
C HIS A 186 -0.69 19.07 -14.66
N LEU A 187 -1.64 18.40 -15.33
CA LEU A 187 -2.26 18.85 -16.57
C LEU A 187 -3.48 19.74 -16.32
N GLU A 188 -3.96 20.41 -17.38
CA GLU A 188 -5.18 21.20 -17.31
C GLU A 188 -6.41 20.29 -17.13
N SER A 189 -7.44 20.80 -16.44
CA SER A 189 -8.65 20.02 -16.18
C SER A 189 -9.40 19.55 -17.43
N ARG A 190 -9.23 20.26 -18.54
CA ARG A 190 -9.80 19.87 -19.85
C ARG A 190 -9.14 18.62 -20.41
N ASP A 191 -7.81 18.54 -20.31
CA ASP A 191 -7.04 17.39 -20.79
C ASP A 191 -7.39 16.14 -19.97
N MET A 192 -7.55 16.30 -18.65
CA MET A 192 -8.07 15.23 -17.78
C MET A 192 -9.51 14.84 -18.11
N ALA A 193 -10.39 15.81 -18.37
CA ALA A 193 -11.79 15.53 -18.72
C ALA A 193 -11.91 14.72 -20.03
N LEU A 194 -11.10 15.02 -21.03
CA LEU A 194 -11.01 14.24 -22.27
C LEU A 194 -10.47 12.83 -22.03
N SER A 195 -9.49 12.70 -21.14
CA SER A 195 -8.91 11.40 -20.77
C SER A 195 -9.96 10.51 -20.12
N VAL A 196 -10.79 11.07 -19.22
CA VAL A 196 -11.95 10.37 -18.65
C VAL A 196 -12.98 10.03 -19.71
N ALA A 197 -13.26 10.94 -20.65
CA ALA A 197 -14.19 10.68 -21.74
C ALA A 197 -13.72 9.51 -22.62
N ALA A 198 -12.42 9.37 -22.85
CA ALA A 198 -11.84 8.25 -23.59
C ALA A 198 -12.07 6.89 -22.92
N LEU A 199 -12.18 6.85 -21.58
CA LEU A 199 -12.48 5.62 -20.84
C LEU A 199 -13.90 5.09 -21.08
N SER A 200 -14.82 5.94 -21.57
CA SER A 200 -16.22 5.56 -21.81
C SER A 200 -16.37 4.41 -22.81
N PHE A 201 -15.39 4.24 -23.70
CA PHE A 201 -15.39 3.25 -24.79
C PHE A 201 -14.18 2.32 -24.73
N ASN A 202 -13.35 2.46 -23.71
CA ASN A 202 -12.15 1.64 -23.56
C ASN A 202 -12.52 0.29 -22.92
N LEU A 203 -11.89 -0.78 -23.41
CA LEU A 203 -12.14 -2.14 -22.93
C LEU A 203 -11.03 -2.70 -22.04
N TRP A 204 -9.98 -1.90 -21.77
CA TRP A 204 -8.81 -2.33 -21.01
C TRP A 204 -8.93 -2.00 -19.53
N PHE A 205 -9.33 -0.77 -19.22
CA PHE A 205 -9.43 -0.25 -17.85
C PHE A 205 -10.70 -0.77 -17.16
N THR A 206 -10.51 -1.35 -15.97
CA THR A 206 -11.61 -1.86 -15.13
C THR A 206 -11.78 -1.04 -13.86
N LYS A 207 -10.78 -0.23 -13.49
CA LYS A 207 -10.81 0.61 -12.30
C LYS A 207 -10.47 2.06 -12.64
N LEU A 208 -11.21 2.99 -12.04
CA LEU A 208 -10.90 4.41 -12.05
C LEU A 208 -10.68 4.88 -10.60
N SER A 209 -9.58 5.59 -10.36
CA SER A 209 -9.22 6.07 -9.03
C SER A 209 -8.85 7.55 -9.01
N CYS A 210 -9.31 8.23 -7.98
CA CYS A 210 -9.03 9.62 -7.66
C CYS A 210 -9.12 9.78 -6.15
N LYS A 211 -8.00 10.09 -5.50
CA LYS A 211 -7.92 10.27 -4.05
C LYS A 211 -7.35 11.64 -3.72
N ASP A 212 -7.94 12.33 -2.76
CA ASP A 212 -7.45 13.64 -2.27
C ASP A 212 -7.28 14.71 -3.37
N PHE A 213 -8.03 14.58 -4.47
CA PHE A 213 -8.00 15.51 -5.59
C PHE A 213 -9.40 16.05 -5.88
N ARG A 214 -9.54 17.38 -5.79
CA ARG A 214 -10.83 18.04 -5.98
C ARG A 214 -11.23 18.06 -7.44
N LEU A 215 -12.29 17.32 -7.77
CA LEU A 215 -12.80 17.22 -9.13
C LEU A 215 -13.51 18.50 -9.55
N ASN A 216 -13.10 19.02 -10.71
CA ASN A 216 -13.76 20.15 -11.34
C ASN A 216 -15.08 19.72 -12.00
N GLN A 217 -15.95 20.69 -12.27
CA GLN A 217 -17.27 20.43 -12.85
C GLN A 217 -17.16 19.72 -14.21
N GLU A 218 -16.24 20.15 -15.09
CA GLU A 218 -16.02 19.53 -16.40
C GLU A 218 -15.63 18.04 -16.30
N ILE A 219 -14.70 17.71 -15.40
CA ILE A 219 -14.29 16.32 -15.16
C ILE A 219 -15.47 15.52 -14.58
N SER A 220 -16.22 16.11 -13.65
CA SER A 220 -17.39 15.47 -13.05
C SER A 220 -18.48 15.14 -14.07
N GLU A 221 -18.74 16.02 -15.05
CA GLU A 221 -19.67 15.72 -16.14
C GLU A 221 -19.19 14.56 -17.00
N GLN A 222 -17.88 14.50 -17.31
CA GLN A 222 -17.32 13.41 -18.09
C GLN A 222 -17.30 12.08 -17.33
N LEU A 223 -17.12 12.11 -16.01
CA LEU A 223 -17.28 10.91 -15.18
C LEU A 223 -18.70 10.35 -15.25
N LEU A 224 -19.71 11.21 -15.15
CA LEU A 224 -21.12 10.80 -15.27
C LEU A 224 -21.42 10.23 -16.66
N TYR A 225 -20.87 10.85 -17.70
CA TYR A 225 -20.98 10.35 -19.06
C TYR A 225 -20.34 8.97 -19.21
N MET A 226 -19.12 8.80 -18.72
CA MET A 226 -18.39 7.53 -18.74
C MET A 226 -19.16 6.43 -18.00
N LEU A 227 -19.72 6.72 -16.82
CA LEU A 227 -20.53 5.75 -16.07
C LEU A 227 -21.83 5.35 -16.80
N SER A 228 -22.34 6.20 -17.69
CA SER A 228 -23.53 5.88 -18.51
C SER A 228 -23.23 5.05 -19.75
N LYS A 229 -21.96 4.82 -20.08
CA LYS A 229 -21.52 4.16 -21.32
C LYS A 229 -20.60 2.97 -21.11
N SER A 230 -19.70 3.05 -20.14
CA SER A 230 -18.70 2.01 -19.91
C SER A 230 -19.35 0.68 -19.54
N VAL A 231 -18.87 -0.40 -20.18
CA VAL A 231 -19.28 -1.78 -19.92
C VAL A 231 -18.22 -2.59 -19.19
N THR A 232 -17.01 -2.05 -19.05
CA THR A 232 -15.85 -2.73 -18.43
C THR A 232 -15.47 -2.17 -17.07
N LEU A 233 -15.98 -1.00 -16.67
CA LEU A 233 -15.64 -0.41 -15.37
C LEU A 233 -16.31 -1.19 -14.22
N GLU A 234 -15.49 -1.91 -13.47
CA GLU A 234 -15.84 -2.73 -12.31
C GLU A 234 -15.70 -1.97 -10.99
N GLU A 235 -14.72 -1.04 -10.92
CA GLU A 235 -14.39 -0.30 -9.70
C GLU A 235 -14.30 1.21 -9.90
N LEU A 236 -14.96 1.95 -9.01
CA LEU A 236 -14.92 3.42 -8.96
C LEU A 236 -14.47 3.89 -7.57
N VAL A 237 -13.33 4.57 -7.50
CA VAL A 237 -12.76 5.12 -6.27
C VAL A 237 -12.62 6.64 -6.41
N LEU A 238 -13.51 7.39 -5.78
CA LEU A 238 -13.49 8.86 -5.74
C LEU A 238 -13.43 9.31 -4.28
N GLU A 239 -12.27 9.18 -3.65
CA GLU A 239 -12.06 9.50 -2.24
C GLU A 239 -11.69 10.98 -2.06
N ASN A 240 -12.31 11.65 -1.09
CA ASN A 240 -12.05 13.06 -0.74
C ASN A 240 -11.96 13.99 -1.97
N SER A 241 -12.83 13.74 -2.95
CA SER A 241 -12.76 14.37 -4.28
C SER A 241 -13.61 15.66 -4.37
N GLY A 242 -14.16 16.12 -3.24
CA GLY A 242 -15.00 17.31 -3.17
C GLY A 242 -16.40 17.14 -3.80
N LEU A 243 -16.86 15.90 -3.94
CA LEU A 243 -18.18 15.59 -4.51
C LEU A 243 -19.30 15.97 -3.54
N LYS A 244 -20.45 16.33 -4.12
CA LYS A 244 -21.67 16.76 -3.40
C LYS A 244 -22.85 15.86 -3.72
N ALA A 245 -23.94 16.02 -2.97
CA ALA A 245 -25.22 15.31 -3.17
C ALA A 245 -25.68 15.25 -4.63
N ASP A 246 -25.65 16.37 -5.36
CA ASP A 246 -26.14 16.47 -6.74
C ASP A 246 -25.38 15.56 -7.70
N PHE A 247 -24.09 15.34 -7.47
CA PHE A 247 -23.28 14.43 -8.29
C PHE A 247 -23.77 13.00 -8.12
N VAL A 248 -23.93 12.54 -6.88
CA VAL A 248 -24.36 11.16 -6.58
C VAL A 248 -25.77 10.88 -7.06
N GLN A 249 -26.67 11.87 -7.02
CA GLN A 249 -28.00 11.75 -7.61
C GLN A 249 -27.94 11.50 -9.12
N ARG A 250 -27.10 12.27 -9.83
CA ARG A 250 -26.89 12.09 -11.27
C ARG A 250 -26.17 10.80 -11.61
N MET A 251 -25.23 10.38 -10.75
CA MET A 251 -24.55 9.10 -10.86
C MET A 251 -25.54 7.94 -10.75
N ALA A 252 -26.41 7.97 -9.74
CA ALA A 252 -27.47 6.96 -9.57
C ALA A 252 -28.42 6.92 -10.77
N GLN A 253 -28.74 8.08 -11.37
CA GLN A 253 -29.54 8.14 -12.59
C GLN A 253 -28.80 7.56 -13.81
N ALA A 254 -27.51 7.89 -13.97
CA ALA A 254 -26.68 7.38 -15.06
C ALA A 254 -26.59 5.84 -15.02
N LEU A 255 -26.32 5.27 -13.84
CA LEU A 255 -26.26 3.83 -13.64
C LEU A 255 -27.64 3.16 -13.80
N SER A 256 -28.72 3.84 -13.40
CA SER A 256 -30.08 3.30 -13.59
C SER A 256 -30.50 3.23 -15.06
N ASN A 257 -29.91 4.07 -15.92
CA ASN A 257 -30.15 4.06 -17.36
C ASN A 257 -29.26 3.04 -18.10
N HIS A 258 -28.33 2.37 -17.42
CA HIS A 258 -27.35 1.46 -18.02
C HIS A 258 -27.37 0.07 -17.35
N PRO A 259 -28.22 -0.87 -17.81
CA PRO A 259 -28.38 -2.17 -17.17
C PRO A 259 -27.17 -3.11 -17.34
N ASP A 260 -26.32 -2.88 -18.34
CA ASP A 260 -25.18 -3.76 -18.64
C ASP A 260 -23.94 -3.44 -17.80
N SER A 261 -24.00 -2.38 -16.97
CA SER A 261 -22.91 -2.00 -16.07
C SER A 261 -22.41 -3.19 -15.24
N VAL A 262 -21.08 -3.34 -15.16
CA VAL A 262 -20.38 -4.34 -14.34
C VAL A 262 -19.90 -3.77 -13.00
N LEU A 263 -20.22 -2.51 -12.71
CA LEU A 263 -19.74 -1.79 -11.54
C LEU A 263 -20.23 -2.44 -10.24
N HIS A 264 -19.29 -2.96 -9.44
CA HIS A 264 -19.59 -3.63 -8.17
C HIS A 264 -18.80 -3.08 -6.98
N THR A 265 -17.74 -2.30 -7.22
CA THR A 265 -16.93 -1.66 -6.19
C THR A 265 -17.09 -0.14 -6.28
N ILE A 266 -17.58 0.49 -5.21
CA ILE A 266 -17.80 1.94 -5.15
C ILE A 266 -17.22 2.47 -3.83
N ASN A 267 -16.23 3.36 -3.94
CA ASN A 267 -15.69 4.12 -2.82
C ASN A 267 -15.91 5.61 -3.05
N LEU A 268 -16.72 6.24 -2.20
CA LEU A 268 -16.99 7.68 -2.21
C LEU A 268 -16.64 8.33 -0.85
N ALA A 269 -15.71 7.73 -0.10
CA ALA A 269 -15.33 8.20 1.23
C ALA A 269 -14.82 9.65 1.21
N GLY A 270 -15.05 10.39 2.29
CA GLY A 270 -14.59 11.77 2.47
C GLY A 270 -15.38 12.84 1.69
N ASN A 271 -16.41 12.48 0.94
CA ASN A 271 -17.23 13.44 0.18
C ASN A 271 -18.49 13.87 0.94
N GLN A 272 -18.91 15.14 0.80
CA GLN A 272 -20.12 15.65 1.47
C GLN A 272 -21.38 15.30 0.67
N LEU A 273 -21.77 14.03 0.72
CA LEU A 273 -22.86 13.49 -0.11
C LEU A 273 -24.25 13.82 0.45
N GLU A 274 -24.34 14.04 1.76
CA GLU A 274 -25.60 14.28 2.48
C GLU A 274 -26.63 13.15 2.28
N ASP A 275 -27.74 13.18 3.01
CA ASP A 275 -28.77 12.15 2.89
C ASP A 275 -29.44 12.12 1.51
N ARG A 276 -29.59 13.28 0.86
CA ARG A 276 -30.31 13.40 -0.42
C ARG A 276 -29.59 12.66 -1.56
N GLY A 277 -28.25 12.66 -1.55
CA GLY A 277 -27.44 11.92 -2.51
C GLY A 277 -27.56 10.41 -2.27
N ILE A 278 -27.34 9.98 -1.03
CA ILE A 278 -27.35 8.55 -0.68
C ILE A 278 -28.73 7.91 -0.81
N VAL A 279 -29.82 8.61 -0.51
CA VAL A 279 -31.18 8.09 -0.71
C VAL A 279 -31.46 7.83 -2.20
N ALA A 280 -30.96 8.68 -3.11
CA ALA A 280 -31.10 8.44 -4.54
C ALA A 280 -30.27 7.24 -5.00
N PHE A 281 -29.03 7.13 -4.50
CA PHE A 281 -28.16 6.00 -4.76
C PHE A 281 -28.73 4.68 -4.23
N SER A 282 -29.32 4.70 -3.02
CA SER A 282 -29.93 3.52 -2.39
C SER A 282 -31.05 2.93 -3.26
N ARG A 283 -31.87 3.79 -3.89
CA ARG A 283 -32.92 3.35 -4.84
C ARG A 283 -32.36 2.64 -6.07
N HIS A 284 -31.15 3.00 -6.50
CA HIS A 284 -30.46 2.31 -7.60
C HIS A 284 -29.92 0.95 -7.12
N VAL A 285 -29.26 0.92 -5.96
CA VAL A 285 -28.70 -0.30 -5.36
C VAL A 285 -29.75 -1.37 -5.11
N GLU A 286 -30.95 -0.98 -4.66
CA GLU A 286 -32.10 -1.88 -4.48
C GLU A 286 -32.45 -2.69 -5.74
N ARG A 287 -32.24 -2.09 -6.93
CA ARG A 287 -32.60 -2.66 -8.24
C ARG A 287 -31.41 -3.23 -9.01
N SER A 288 -30.20 -3.13 -8.48
CA SER A 288 -28.99 -3.57 -9.18
C SER A 288 -28.95 -5.10 -9.31
N PRO A 289 -28.83 -5.66 -10.53
CA PRO A 289 -28.91 -7.09 -10.77
C PRO A 289 -27.67 -7.87 -10.33
N LYS A 290 -26.47 -7.24 -10.40
CA LYS A 290 -25.18 -7.91 -10.15
C LYS A 290 -24.73 -7.87 -8.68
N GLY A 291 -25.43 -7.12 -7.82
CA GLY A 291 -25.08 -6.95 -6.39
C GLY A 291 -23.77 -6.18 -6.19
N LEU A 292 -23.67 -5.43 -5.09
CA LEU A 292 -22.43 -4.72 -4.75
C LEU A 292 -21.46 -5.66 -4.01
N GLN A 293 -20.19 -5.65 -4.40
CA GLN A 293 -19.13 -6.38 -3.71
C GLN A 293 -18.43 -5.53 -2.66
N SER A 294 -18.20 -4.25 -2.94
CA SER A 294 -17.50 -3.35 -2.05
C SER A 294 -18.15 -1.96 -2.06
N LEU A 295 -18.51 -1.47 -0.87
CA LEU A 295 -19.07 -0.15 -0.68
C LEU A 295 -18.34 0.57 0.47
N SER A 296 -17.72 1.71 0.17
CA SER A 296 -17.20 2.63 1.19
C SER A 296 -17.86 3.99 1.07
N LEU A 297 -18.52 4.40 2.16
CA LEU A 297 -19.17 5.68 2.35
C LEU A 297 -18.68 6.33 3.65
N ALA A 298 -17.40 6.17 3.97
CA ALA A 298 -16.82 6.73 5.17
C ALA A 298 -16.79 8.26 5.13
N ARG A 299 -17.07 8.94 6.25
CA ARG A 299 -17.03 10.41 6.37
C ARG A 299 -17.86 11.14 5.29
N THR A 300 -19.05 10.62 4.98
CA THR A 300 -19.92 11.17 3.92
C THR A 300 -20.98 12.16 4.41
N MET A 301 -20.96 12.49 5.70
CA MET A 301 -21.94 13.35 6.38
C MET A 301 -23.37 12.78 6.32
N LEU A 302 -23.49 11.46 6.40
CA LEU A 302 -24.77 10.77 6.51
C LEU A 302 -25.46 11.10 7.85
N THR A 303 -26.79 11.09 7.86
CA THR A 303 -27.60 11.11 9.09
C THR A 303 -28.35 9.80 9.30
N ALA A 304 -28.76 9.55 10.54
CA ALA A 304 -29.44 8.32 10.94
C ALA A 304 -30.79 8.10 10.24
N LYS A 305 -31.63 9.15 10.18
CA LYS A 305 -33.06 9.02 9.88
C LYS A 305 -33.35 8.80 8.39
N ALA A 306 -32.67 9.51 7.51
CA ALA A 306 -32.97 9.48 6.09
C ALA A 306 -31.91 8.72 5.28
N GLY A 307 -30.62 9.00 5.49
CA GLY A 307 -29.53 8.39 4.71
C GLY A 307 -29.26 6.95 5.09
N MET A 308 -28.77 6.72 6.32
CA MET A 308 -28.26 5.41 6.77
C MET A 308 -29.34 4.32 6.79
N SER A 309 -30.51 4.64 7.34
CA SER A 309 -31.63 3.70 7.43
C SER A 309 -32.13 3.26 6.04
N THR A 310 -32.24 4.20 5.10
CA THR A 310 -32.65 3.91 3.71
C THR A 310 -31.60 3.08 2.97
N LEU A 311 -30.32 3.38 3.17
CA LEU A 311 -29.22 2.62 2.57
C LEU A 311 -29.20 1.17 3.07
N CYS A 312 -29.22 0.98 4.39
CA CYS A 312 -29.21 -0.37 4.98
C CYS A 312 -30.44 -1.17 4.55
N LYS A 313 -31.61 -0.52 4.46
CA LYS A 313 -32.83 -1.14 3.95
C LYS A 313 -32.69 -1.56 2.49
N ALA A 314 -32.23 -0.67 1.61
CA ALA A 314 -32.05 -0.97 0.19
C ALA A 314 -31.04 -2.11 -0.05
N LEU A 315 -29.97 -2.14 0.74
CA LEU A 315 -28.99 -3.23 0.71
C LEU A 315 -29.59 -4.55 1.20
N ALA A 316 -30.41 -4.52 2.26
CA ALA A 316 -31.06 -5.72 2.79
C ALA A 316 -32.18 -6.25 1.88
N ASP A 317 -32.87 -5.37 1.14
CA ASP A 317 -33.92 -5.74 0.20
C ASP A 317 -33.33 -6.35 -1.10
N ASN A 318 -32.06 -6.06 -1.41
CA ASN A 318 -31.36 -6.66 -2.55
C ASN A 318 -30.78 -8.05 -2.21
N LYS A 319 -31.43 -9.10 -2.74
CA LYS A 319 -31.02 -10.51 -2.54
C LYS A 319 -29.60 -10.82 -3.03
N ALA A 320 -29.10 -10.11 -4.05
CA ALA A 320 -27.75 -10.34 -4.57
C ALA A 320 -26.68 -9.87 -3.57
N VAL A 321 -26.96 -8.82 -2.78
CA VAL A 321 -26.01 -8.23 -1.82
C VAL A 321 -25.61 -9.24 -0.74
N GLY A 322 -26.55 -10.05 -0.24
CA GLY A 322 -26.26 -11.02 0.83
C GLY A 322 -25.18 -12.07 0.48
N THR A 323 -24.97 -12.35 -0.81
CA THR A 323 -23.95 -13.29 -1.32
C THR A 323 -22.77 -12.62 -2.01
N SER A 324 -22.91 -11.36 -2.45
CA SER A 324 -21.85 -10.63 -3.16
C SER A 324 -21.03 -9.69 -2.28
N LEU A 325 -21.63 -9.09 -1.25
CA LEU A 325 -21.00 -8.05 -0.44
C LEU A 325 -19.87 -8.63 0.43
N ARG A 326 -18.65 -8.16 0.18
CA ARG A 326 -17.42 -8.54 0.89
C ARG A 326 -16.89 -7.41 1.76
N HIS A 327 -17.02 -6.16 1.31
CA HIS A 327 -16.47 -5.00 2.01
C HIS A 327 -17.54 -3.92 2.23
N LEU A 328 -17.80 -3.58 3.49
CA LEU A 328 -18.70 -2.50 3.87
C LEU A 328 -17.99 -1.57 4.86
N ASP A 329 -17.86 -0.31 4.47
CA ASP A 329 -17.29 0.74 5.30
C ASP A 329 -18.24 1.94 5.38
N LEU A 330 -18.75 2.18 6.58
CA LEU A 330 -19.66 3.26 6.93
C LEU A 330 -19.05 4.19 7.98
N SER A 331 -17.73 4.10 8.21
CA SER A 331 -17.03 4.78 9.29
C SER A 331 -17.05 6.31 9.22
N GLY A 332 -16.83 6.99 10.34
CA GLY A 332 -16.69 8.43 10.39
C GLY A 332 -17.95 9.21 10.03
N ASN A 333 -19.13 8.60 10.16
CA ASN A 333 -20.42 9.26 10.04
C ASN A 333 -21.07 9.39 11.43
N PRO A 334 -20.71 10.41 12.22
CA PRO A 334 -21.11 10.53 13.62
C PRO A 334 -22.64 10.68 13.74
N GLY A 335 -23.21 10.06 14.77
CA GLY A 335 -24.64 10.13 15.07
C GLY A 335 -25.55 9.35 14.11
N THR A 336 -25.02 8.61 13.14
CA THR A 336 -25.83 7.86 12.16
C THR A 336 -26.47 6.60 12.72
N LEU A 337 -25.83 5.95 13.68
CA LEU A 337 -26.32 4.71 14.28
C LEU A 337 -26.71 4.87 15.75
N ALA A 338 -26.74 6.11 16.25
CA ALA A 338 -27.10 6.46 17.64
C ALA A 338 -28.60 6.30 17.98
N GLY A 339 -29.47 6.17 16.97
CA GLY A 339 -30.93 6.05 17.15
C GLY A 339 -31.40 4.60 17.32
N ASP A 340 -32.62 4.42 17.86
CA ASP A 340 -33.27 3.10 18.03
C ASP A 340 -33.56 2.37 16.70
N ASP A 341 -33.32 3.01 15.54
CA ASP A 341 -33.60 2.51 14.18
C ASP A 341 -32.41 1.75 13.55
N SER A 342 -31.55 1.10 14.33
CA SER A 342 -30.47 0.22 13.80
C SER A 342 -30.99 -1.13 13.25
N SER A 343 -32.31 -1.34 13.25
CA SER A 343 -32.96 -2.58 12.80
C SER A 343 -32.64 -2.95 11.35
N ASN A 344 -32.53 -1.97 10.46
CA ASN A 344 -32.21 -2.21 9.04
C ASN A 344 -30.77 -2.69 8.86
N LEU A 345 -29.81 -2.12 9.60
CA LEU A 345 -28.41 -2.58 9.58
C LEU A 345 -28.30 -4.01 10.13
N GLN A 346 -28.99 -4.30 11.23
CA GLN A 346 -29.01 -5.66 11.79
C GLN A 346 -29.65 -6.67 10.82
N SER A 347 -30.71 -6.27 10.10
CA SER A 347 -31.33 -7.10 9.06
C SER A 347 -30.36 -7.39 7.92
N LEU A 348 -29.62 -6.37 7.47
CA LEU A 348 -28.58 -6.51 6.45
C LEU A 348 -27.49 -7.50 6.91
N LEU A 349 -26.91 -7.30 8.09
CA LEU A 349 -25.83 -8.13 8.60
C LEU A 349 -26.22 -9.60 8.77
N ARG A 350 -27.47 -9.90 9.15
CA ARG A 350 -27.98 -11.29 9.21
C ARG A 350 -28.02 -12.00 7.86
N GLN A 351 -28.11 -11.25 6.76
CA GLN A 351 -28.22 -11.80 5.41
C GLN A 351 -26.87 -11.83 4.67
N CYS A 352 -25.87 -11.11 5.18
CA CYS A 352 -24.55 -11.03 4.57
C CYS A 352 -23.66 -12.21 4.99
N HIS A 353 -23.59 -13.24 4.14
CA HIS A 353 -22.80 -14.45 4.43
C HIS A 353 -21.35 -14.36 3.91
N SER A 354 -21.07 -13.43 2.99
CA SER A 354 -19.76 -13.27 2.33
C SER A 354 -18.96 -12.07 2.82
N LEU A 355 -19.45 -11.35 3.84
CA LEU A 355 -18.84 -10.12 4.33
C LEU A 355 -17.52 -10.41 5.05
N SER A 356 -16.41 -9.97 4.47
CA SER A 356 -15.06 -10.14 5.02
C SER A 356 -14.56 -8.92 5.78
N HIS A 357 -15.00 -7.72 5.41
CA HIS A 357 -14.57 -6.47 6.03
C HIS A 357 -15.77 -5.60 6.40
N LEU A 358 -15.89 -5.28 7.69
CA LEU A 358 -16.91 -4.37 8.23
C LEU A 358 -16.24 -3.29 9.08
N SER A 359 -16.40 -2.02 8.67
CA SER A 359 -16.07 -0.87 9.52
C SER A 359 -17.29 -0.01 9.80
N LEU A 360 -17.58 0.14 11.09
CA LEU A 360 -18.60 1.04 11.65
C LEU A 360 -17.96 2.05 12.60
N ALA A 361 -16.67 2.35 12.45
CA ALA A 361 -15.95 3.19 13.39
C ALA A 361 -16.52 4.61 13.47
N GLY A 362 -16.69 5.16 14.67
CA GLY A 362 -17.15 6.53 14.88
C GLY A 362 -18.54 6.82 14.29
N THR A 363 -19.44 5.83 14.31
CA THR A 363 -20.83 5.97 13.86
C THR A 363 -21.83 6.13 15.00
N ASP A 364 -21.33 6.11 16.24
CA ASP A 364 -22.10 6.05 17.48
C ASP A 364 -23.03 4.83 17.55
N CYS A 365 -22.65 3.72 16.90
CA CYS A 365 -23.43 2.48 16.93
C CYS A 365 -23.40 1.86 18.35
N PRO A 366 -24.57 1.57 18.98
CA PRO A 366 -24.59 0.89 20.26
C PRO A 366 -24.18 -0.58 20.10
N LEU A 367 -23.08 -0.97 20.73
CA LEU A 367 -22.61 -2.36 20.76
C LEU A 367 -23.58 -3.28 21.52
N ASP A 368 -24.22 -2.74 22.56
CA ASP A 368 -25.19 -3.41 23.43
C ASP A 368 -26.50 -2.62 23.48
N ALA A 369 -27.36 -2.86 22.50
CA ALA A 369 -28.71 -2.32 22.44
C ALA A 369 -29.69 -3.23 23.20
N VAL A 370 -29.67 -3.17 24.54
CA VAL A 370 -30.67 -3.86 25.36
C VAL A 370 -32.04 -3.18 25.19
N THR A 371 -32.86 -3.68 24.27
CA THR A 371 -34.31 -3.40 24.30
C THR A 371 -34.96 -4.31 25.33
N PRO A 372 -35.68 -3.79 26.35
CA PRO A 372 -36.41 -4.65 27.27
C PRO A 372 -37.49 -5.43 26.49
N PRO A 373 -37.76 -6.69 26.85
CA PRO A 373 -38.86 -7.44 26.24
C PRO A 373 -40.17 -6.69 26.48
N ILE A 374 -40.94 -6.43 25.43
CA ILE A 374 -42.25 -5.79 25.51
C ILE A 374 -43.14 -6.68 26.38
N ALA A 375 -43.37 -6.28 27.64
CA ALA A 375 -44.38 -6.90 28.49
C ALA A 375 -45.76 -6.63 27.86
N ARG A 376 -46.38 -7.65 27.25
CA ARG A 376 -47.78 -7.56 26.87
C ARG A 376 -48.64 -7.41 28.13
N PRO A 377 -49.64 -6.51 28.15
CA PRO A 377 -50.56 -6.41 29.27
C PRO A 377 -51.41 -7.68 29.34
N ILE A 378 -51.47 -8.27 30.54
CA ILE A 378 -52.33 -9.41 30.88
C ILE A 378 -53.80 -8.95 30.77
N PRO A 379 -54.68 -9.59 29.99
CA PRO A 379 -56.11 -9.31 30.06
C PRO A 379 -56.67 -9.92 31.35
N SER A 380 -57.40 -9.13 32.14
CA SER A 380 -58.15 -9.58 33.31
C SER A 380 -59.26 -10.59 32.94
N PRO A 381 -59.68 -11.47 33.87
CA PRO A 381 -60.60 -12.56 33.56
C PRO A 381 -62.06 -12.08 33.58
N ILE A 382 -62.80 -12.33 32.49
CA ILE A 382 -64.27 -12.22 32.47
C ILE A 382 -64.84 -13.63 32.64
N HIS A 383 -65.76 -13.76 33.60
CA HIS A 383 -66.46 -14.99 34.01
C HIS A 383 -67.43 -15.56 32.95
N PRO A 384 -67.86 -16.84 33.08
CA PRO A 384 -68.39 -17.66 31.99
C PRO A 384 -69.91 -17.86 32.02
N TRP A 385 -70.60 -17.78 30.85
CA TRP A 385 -71.79 -18.59 30.50
C TRP A 385 -72.25 -18.33 29.03
N ALA A 386 -72.93 -19.33 28.45
CA ALA A 386 -73.61 -19.39 27.14
C ALA A 386 -72.73 -19.68 25.89
N VAL A 387 -72.47 -20.93 25.49
CA VAL A 387 -73.33 -21.95 24.83
C VAL A 387 -73.43 -21.81 23.29
N ARG A 388 -72.89 -22.86 22.63
CA ARG A 388 -73.19 -23.46 21.31
C ARG A 388 -72.74 -22.78 20.00
N GLY A 389 -71.84 -23.50 19.32
CA GLY A 389 -72.03 -23.85 17.90
C GLY A 389 -70.84 -23.61 16.97
N ALA A 390 -69.97 -24.61 16.81
CA ALA A 390 -69.37 -25.06 15.54
C ALA A 390 -68.11 -25.91 15.80
N ALA A 391 -68.06 -27.09 15.20
CA ALA A 391 -66.93 -28.01 15.25
C ALA A 391 -65.74 -27.49 14.44
N ALA A 392 -64.53 -27.61 15.00
CA ALA A 392 -63.26 -27.47 14.29
C ALA A 392 -62.45 -28.76 14.48
N PRO A 393 -61.86 -29.36 13.44
CA PRO A 393 -60.82 -30.36 13.61
C PRO A 393 -59.43 -29.70 13.59
N ALA A 394 -58.54 -30.33 14.36
CA ALA A 394 -57.20 -29.91 14.72
C ALA A 394 -56.20 -29.92 13.55
N GLY A 395 -55.17 -29.06 13.68
CA GLY A 395 -53.95 -29.18 12.89
C GLY A 395 -53.16 -27.89 12.68
N LEU A 396 -52.67 -27.24 13.74
CA LEU A 396 -51.58 -26.26 13.63
C LEU A 396 -50.64 -26.38 14.84
N SER A 397 -49.47 -26.98 14.58
CA SER A 397 -48.28 -26.88 15.42
C SER A 397 -47.78 -25.43 15.44
N SER A 398 -47.90 -24.75 16.58
CA SER A 398 -47.40 -23.40 16.78
C SER A 398 -46.14 -23.39 17.66
N THR A 399 -45.01 -23.84 17.11
CA THR A 399 -43.71 -23.31 17.52
C THR A 399 -43.50 -21.96 16.83
N GLN A 400 -44.22 -20.93 17.27
CA GLN A 400 -43.82 -19.55 16.98
C GLN A 400 -42.81 -19.15 18.05
N LEU A 401 -41.53 -19.36 17.69
CA LEU A 401 -40.35 -18.90 18.40
C LEU A 401 -40.48 -17.42 18.78
N ALA A 402 -39.99 -17.13 19.98
CA ALA A 402 -39.69 -15.78 20.45
C ALA A 402 -38.98 -14.96 19.36
N SER A 403 -39.37 -13.69 19.21
CA SER A 403 -38.65 -12.74 18.36
C SER A 403 -37.17 -12.68 18.76
N PRO A 404 -36.21 -12.92 17.85
CA PRO A 404 -34.80 -12.96 18.19
C PRO A 404 -34.27 -11.56 18.58
N PRO A 405 -33.23 -11.48 19.41
CA PRO A 405 -32.76 -10.22 19.98
C PRO A 405 -32.24 -9.27 18.89
N ARG A 406 -32.65 -8.00 18.95
CA ARG A 406 -32.29 -6.92 18.02
C ARG A 406 -30.93 -6.30 18.40
N GLN A 407 -29.85 -7.07 18.29
CA GLN A 407 -28.51 -6.66 18.71
C GLN A 407 -27.48 -6.78 17.57
N LEU A 408 -26.42 -5.97 17.61
CA LEU A 408 -25.34 -5.98 16.60
C LEU A 408 -24.61 -7.33 16.58
N PHE A 409 -24.09 -7.77 17.72
CA PHE A 409 -23.40 -9.06 17.83
C PHE A 409 -24.34 -10.23 17.52
N GLY A 410 -25.60 -10.19 17.96
CA GLY A 410 -26.59 -11.20 17.56
C GLY A 410 -26.84 -11.25 16.04
N ALA A 411 -26.78 -10.11 15.34
CA ALA A 411 -26.84 -10.09 13.88
C ALA A 411 -25.58 -10.69 13.22
N LEU A 412 -24.40 -10.38 13.77
CA LEU A 412 -23.11 -10.90 13.29
C LEU A 412 -22.98 -12.42 13.52
N VAL A 413 -23.45 -12.93 14.65
CA VAL A 413 -23.51 -14.39 14.94
C VAL A 413 -24.30 -15.11 13.85
N HIS A 414 -25.45 -14.59 13.44
CA HIS A 414 -26.29 -15.30 12.47
C HIS A 414 -25.82 -15.18 11.02
N GLY A 415 -25.18 -14.07 10.63
CA GLY A 415 -24.82 -13.81 9.23
C GLY A 415 -23.35 -13.98 8.90
N CYS A 416 -22.46 -13.32 9.66
CA CYS A 416 -21.09 -13.06 9.21
C CYS A 416 -19.99 -13.86 9.94
N HIS A 417 -20.32 -14.70 10.92
CA HIS A 417 -19.32 -15.38 11.78
C HIS A 417 -18.32 -16.26 11.00
N THR A 418 -18.69 -16.81 9.83
CA THR A 418 -17.81 -17.67 9.04
C THR A 418 -16.83 -16.92 8.15
N SER A 419 -17.19 -15.75 7.65
CA SER A 419 -16.46 -15.03 6.59
C SER A 419 -15.79 -13.74 7.04
N LEU A 420 -16.19 -13.17 8.18
CA LEU A 420 -15.65 -11.90 8.66
C LEU A 420 -14.19 -12.04 9.07
N VAL A 421 -13.32 -11.26 8.43
CA VAL A 421 -11.87 -11.21 8.69
C VAL A 421 -11.49 -9.95 9.45
N HIS A 422 -12.09 -8.82 9.10
CA HIS A 422 -11.80 -7.51 9.68
C HIS A 422 -13.07 -6.87 10.24
N LEU A 423 -13.06 -6.58 11.53
CA LEU A 423 -14.13 -5.92 12.26
C LEU A 423 -13.58 -4.67 12.96
N ASP A 424 -14.04 -3.50 12.53
CA ASP A 424 -13.70 -2.23 13.16
C ASP A 424 -14.95 -1.55 13.72
N LEU A 425 -15.04 -1.51 15.04
CA LEU A 425 -16.10 -0.87 15.81
C LEU A 425 -15.54 0.25 16.69
N SER A 426 -14.37 0.78 16.37
CA SER A 426 -13.69 1.82 17.16
C SER A 426 -14.53 3.10 17.29
N LYS A 427 -14.32 3.87 18.37
CA LYS A 427 -14.96 5.17 18.66
C LYS A 427 -16.50 5.14 18.65
N ASN A 428 -17.10 3.98 18.89
CA ASN A 428 -18.52 3.79 19.14
C ASN A 428 -18.86 3.81 20.64
N VAL A 429 -20.16 3.78 20.92
CA VAL A 429 -20.70 3.76 22.28
C VAL A 429 -21.05 2.31 22.64
N TYR A 430 -20.61 1.83 23.80
CA TYR A 430 -21.02 0.49 24.25
C TYR A 430 -22.55 0.40 24.41
N SER A 431 -23.15 1.32 25.16
CA SER A 431 -24.61 1.46 25.23
C SER A 431 -25.03 2.87 25.60
N HIS A 432 -26.14 3.36 25.04
CA HIS A 432 -26.75 4.65 25.41
C HIS A 432 -27.51 4.60 26.75
N LYS A 433 -27.78 3.39 27.27
CA LYS A 433 -28.45 3.16 28.56
C LYS A 433 -27.46 2.59 29.56
N ARG A 434 -27.69 2.82 30.86
CA ARG A 434 -26.91 2.15 31.92
C ARG A 434 -27.26 0.65 31.91
N VAL A 435 -26.43 -0.15 31.24
CA VAL A 435 -26.59 -1.60 31.17
C VAL A 435 -26.15 -2.23 32.49
N LYS A 436 -27.01 -3.08 33.07
CA LYS A 436 -26.70 -3.88 34.27
C LYS A 436 -26.34 -5.33 33.95
N THR A 437 -26.69 -5.80 32.75
CA THR A 437 -26.55 -7.20 32.31
C THR A 437 -26.05 -7.20 30.87
N ILE A 438 -24.89 -7.83 30.65
CA ILE A 438 -24.25 -7.89 29.34
C ILE A 438 -24.86 -9.00 28.50
N SER A 439 -25.01 -8.74 27.21
CA SER A 439 -25.54 -9.72 26.27
C SER A 439 -24.61 -10.93 26.10
N PRO A 440 -25.15 -12.16 26.10
CA PRO A 440 -24.37 -13.36 25.77
C PRO A 440 -23.88 -13.38 24.32
N ASP A 441 -24.49 -12.59 23.43
CA ASP A 441 -24.20 -12.59 21.99
C ASP A 441 -22.74 -12.20 21.67
N ILE A 442 -22.10 -11.38 22.53
CA ILE A 442 -20.68 -11.02 22.39
C ILE A 442 -19.82 -12.27 22.53
N LYS A 443 -20.03 -13.03 23.61
CA LYS A 443 -19.30 -14.26 23.87
C LYS A 443 -19.55 -15.27 22.74
N GLU A 444 -20.81 -15.44 22.36
CA GLU A 444 -21.20 -16.37 21.31
C GLU A 444 -20.52 -16.05 19.98
N PHE A 445 -20.53 -14.78 19.56
CA PHE A 445 -19.86 -14.33 18.33
C PHE A 445 -18.38 -14.69 18.31
N PHE A 446 -17.64 -14.28 19.33
CA PHE A 446 -16.20 -14.53 19.38
C PHE A 446 -15.85 -16.01 19.54
N SER A 447 -16.75 -16.83 20.09
CA SER A 447 -16.55 -18.28 20.17
C SER A 447 -16.81 -19.03 18.85
N GLN A 448 -17.71 -18.51 18.01
CA GLN A 448 -18.12 -19.13 16.74
C GLN A 448 -17.40 -18.57 15.51
N ALA A 449 -16.71 -17.43 15.64
CA ALA A 449 -16.02 -16.81 14.53
C ALA A 449 -14.89 -17.71 13.99
N CYS A 450 -14.81 -17.86 12.65
CA CYS A 450 -13.86 -18.77 12.01
C CYS A 450 -12.73 -18.08 11.23
N ALA A 451 -12.95 -16.85 10.75
CA ALA A 451 -12.04 -16.16 9.83
C ALA A 451 -11.43 -14.86 10.40
N LEU A 452 -11.79 -14.48 11.62
CA LEU A 452 -11.42 -13.20 12.24
C LEU A 452 -9.89 -13.08 12.35
N ARG A 453 -9.32 -11.98 11.85
CA ARG A 453 -7.90 -11.64 11.99
C ARG A 453 -7.65 -10.28 12.60
N HIS A 454 -8.62 -9.37 12.52
CA HIS A 454 -8.49 -8.04 13.08
C HIS A 454 -9.79 -7.58 13.74
N VAL A 455 -9.70 -7.15 14.99
CA VAL A 455 -10.79 -6.58 15.76
C VAL A 455 -10.30 -5.29 16.41
N SER A 456 -10.91 -4.16 16.08
CA SER A 456 -10.68 -2.90 16.79
C SER A 456 -11.93 -2.44 17.53
N LEU A 457 -11.78 -2.25 18.83
CA LEU A 457 -12.74 -1.57 19.71
C LEU A 457 -12.13 -0.27 20.26
N ALA A 458 -11.08 0.26 19.64
CA ALA A 458 -10.33 1.40 20.16
C ALA A 458 -11.21 2.62 20.42
N GLY A 459 -10.99 3.33 21.52
CA GLY A 459 -11.77 4.53 21.85
C GLY A 459 -13.22 4.26 22.25
N THR A 460 -13.61 3.00 22.48
CA THR A 460 -14.94 2.66 23.00
C THR A 460 -14.90 2.43 24.51
N LYS A 461 -15.79 3.07 25.26
CA LYS A 461 -15.84 2.88 26.72
C LYS A 461 -16.45 1.52 27.04
N LEU A 462 -15.61 0.52 27.27
CA LEU A 462 -16.05 -0.86 27.51
C LEU A 462 -16.16 -1.13 29.02
N PRO A 463 -17.30 -1.66 29.51
CA PRO A 463 -17.38 -2.16 30.88
C PRO A 463 -16.52 -3.42 31.04
N ALA A 464 -15.96 -3.64 32.22
CA ALA A 464 -15.06 -4.78 32.49
C ALA A 464 -15.72 -6.14 32.19
N ASP A 465 -17.02 -6.27 32.44
CA ASP A 465 -17.76 -7.50 32.14
C ASP A 465 -17.88 -7.76 30.61
N ALA A 466 -17.85 -6.72 29.76
CA ALA A 466 -17.90 -6.88 28.30
C ALA A 466 -16.56 -7.39 27.77
N VAL A 467 -15.47 -6.84 28.31
CA VAL A 467 -14.11 -7.35 28.06
C VAL A 467 -14.02 -8.81 28.53
N ARG A 468 -14.65 -9.17 29.65
CA ARG A 468 -14.72 -10.56 30.12
C ARG A 468 -15.42 -11.46 29.11
N ALA A 469 -16.60 -11.06 28.62
CA ALA A 469 -17.34 -11.82 27.63
C ALA A 469 -16.56 -12.00 26.31
N LEU A 470 -15.90 -10.94 25.84
CA LEU A 470 -15.06 -10.95 24.64
C LEU A 470 -13.88 -11.90 24.80
N LEU A 471 -13.07 -11.73 25.85
CA LEU A 471 -11.88 -12.55 26.08
C LEU A 471 -12.23 -14.00 26.39
N GLN A 472 -13.34 -14.25 27.08
CA GLN A 472 -13.82 -15.61 27.31
C GLN A 472 -14.30 -16.26 26.01
N GLY A 473 -14.99 -15.52 25.14
CA GLY A 473 -15.36 -16.02 23.81
C GLY A 473 -14.13 -16.37 22.96
N LEU A 474 -13.09 -15.54 23.00
CA LEU A 474 -11.82 -15.79 22.31
C LEU A 474 -11.00 -16.93 22.92
N ALA A 475 -11.09 -17.15 24.24
CA ALA A 475 -10.46 -18.28 24.92
C ALA A 475 -11.18 -19.61 24.63
N ASP A 476 -12.50 -19.57 24.46
CA ASP A 476 -13.31 -20.72 24.07
C ASP A 476 -13.18 -21.05 22.55
N ASN A 477 -12.56 -20.16 21.76
CA ASN A 477 -12.41 -20.32 20.32
C ASN A 477 -11.14 -21.11 19.95
N SER A 478 -11.29 -22.16 19.12
CA SER A 478 -10.21 -23.00 18.61
C SER A 478 -9.96 -22.88 17.10
N HIS A 479 -10.77 -22.10 16.40
CA HIS A 479 -10.72 -21.91 14.96
C HIS A 479 -9.84 -20.73 14.54
N ILE A 480 -9.75 -19.69 15.38
CA ILE A 480 -8.98 -18.48 15.09
C ILE A 480 -7.54 -18.63 15.58
N SER A 481 -6.60 -18.19 14.75
CA SER A 481 -5.20 -17.99 15.09
C SER A 481 -4.72 -16.66 14.52
N ASP A 482 -3.70 -16.08 15.14
CA ASP A 482 -3.06 -14.85 14.63
C ASP A 482 -4.01 -13.64 14.61
N LEU A 483 -4.82 -13.50 15.68
CA LEU A 483 -5.76 -12.38 15.83
C LEU A 483 -5.04 -11.12 16.34
N HIS A 484 -5.30 -10.00 15.67
CA HIS A 484 -5.03 -8.66 16.15
C HIS A 484 -6.24 -8.10 16.88
N LEU A 485 -6.05 -7.80 18.17
CA LEU A 485 -7.06 -7.23 19.04
C LEU A 485 -6.62 -5.87 19.56
N ASP A 486 -7.32 -4.83 19.12
CA ASP A 486 -7.08 -3.45 19.52
C ASP A 486 -8.15 -2.99 20.52
N LEU A 487 -7.72 -2.85 21.78
CA LEU A 487 -8.50 -2.32 22.91
C LEU A 487 -7.91 -0.99 23.39
N SER A 488 -7.22 -0.24 22.54
CA SER A 488 -6.61 1.03 22.93
C SER A 488 -7.66 2.07 23.32
N ASN A 489 -7.36 2.96 24.27
CA ASN A 489 -8.23 4.07 24.69
C ASN A 489 -9.68 3.62 25.07
N CYS A 490 -9.83 2.45 25.71
CA CYS A 490 -11.13 1.90 26.10
C CYS A 490 -11.55 2.25 27.55
N GLU A 491 -10.75 3.06 28.27
CA GLU A 491 -10.95 3.44 29.68
C GLU A 491 -11.14 2.23 30.63
N LEU A 492 -10.42 1.13 30.38
CA LEU A 492 -10.57 -0.12 31.13
C LEU A 492 -10.24 -0.01 32.62
N ARG A 493 -9.22 0.79 32.97
CA ARG A 493 -8.75 1.02 34.34
C ARG A 493 -8.49 -0.31 35.09
N SER A 494 -8.45 -0.27 36.42
CA SER A 494 -8.16 -1.45 37.26
C SER A 494 -9.13 -2.63 37.08
N ALA A 495 -10.43 -2.36 36.87
CA ALA A 495 -11.42 -3.41 36.73
C ALA A 495 -11.21 -4.24 35.45
N GLY A 496 -10.90 -3.57 34.33
CA GLY A 496 -10.53 -4.25 33.10
C GLY A 496 -9.15 -4.91 33.18
N ALA A 497 -8.20 -4.33 33.92
CA ALA A 497 -6.89 -4.94 34.15
C ALA A 497 -7.00 -6.32 34.81
N GLN A 498 -7.85 -6.44 35.83
CA GLN A 498 -8.09 -7.72 36.52
C GLN A 498 -8.67 -8.78 35.56
N VAL A 499 -9.61 -8.39 34.70
CA VAL A 499 -10.20 -9.31 33.71
C VAL A 499 -9.16 -9.79 32.70
N ILE A 500 -8.34 -8.85 32.20
CA ILE A 500 -7.26 -9.17 31.27
C ILE A 500 -6.24 -10.12 31.95
N GLN A 501 -5.88 -9.84 33.20
CA GLN A 501 -4.97 -10.68 33.99
C GLN A 501 -5.44 -12.14 34.09
N ASP A 502 -6.74 -12.35 34.29
CA ASP A 502 -7.31 -13.68 34.51
C ASP A 502 -7.51 -14.48 33.20
N LEU A 503 -7.85 -13.81 32.09
CA LEU A 503 -8.26 -14.48 30.85
C LEU A 503 -7.22 -14.52 29.73
N ILE A 504 -6.29 -13.57 29.64
CA ILE A 504 -5.27 -13.53 28.56
C ILE A 504 -4.42 -14.81 28.47
N PRO A 505 -3.98 -15.43 29.59
CA PRO A 505 -3.20 -16.67 29.50
C PRO A 505 -3.95 -17.83 28.82
N HIS A 506 -5.28 -17.79 28.82
CA HIS A 506 -6.14 -18.82 28.20
C HIS A 506 -6.50 -18.49 26.75
N ALA A 507 -6.36 -17.23 26.32
CA ALA A 507 -6.68 -16.80 24.96
C ALA A 507 -5.51 -17.12 23.99
N SER A 508 -5.52 -18.34 23.46
CA SER A 508 -4.48 -18.82 22.52
C SER A 508 -4.63 -18.31 21.07
N SER A 509 -5.70 -17.59 20.77
CA SER A 509 -6.00 -17.03 19.45
C SER A 509 -5.31 -15.68 19.19
N ILE A 510 -4.98 -14.92 20.23
CA ILE A 510 -4.47 -13.54 20.15
C ILE A 510 -2.95 -13.54 19.95
N SER A 511 -2.49 -12.95 18.85
CA SER A 511 -1.07 -12.75 18.55
C SER A 511 -0.64 -11.30 18.78
N ASP A 512 -1.50 -10.35 18.41
CA ASP A 512 -1.24 -8.94 18.51
C ASP A 512 -2.27 -8.31 19.43
N LEU A 513 -1.80 -7.64 20.48
CA LEU A 513 -2.65 -7.07 21.52
C LEU A 513 -2.27 -5.60 21.76
N ASP A 514 -3.19 -4.69 21.41
CA ASP A 514 -3.06 -3.28 21.73
C ASP A 514 -3.89 -2.93 22.97
N LEU A 515 -3.19 -2.51 24.03
CA LEU A 515 -3.76 -2.08 25.29
C LEU A 515 -3.42 -0.62 25.61
N ALA A 516 -2.95 0.17 24.64
CA ALA A 516 -2.49 1.53 24.89
C ALA A 516 -3.60 2.44 25.44
N ASP A 517 -3.23 3.45 26.24
CA ASP A 517 -4.12 4.52 26.72
C ASP A 517 -5.37 4.07 27.51
N ASN A 518 -5.26 3.04 28.35
CA ASN A 518 -6.37 2.49 29.14
C ASN A 518 -6.37 2.91 30.62
N GLY A 519 -5.36 3.63 31.07
CA GLY A 519 -5.26 4.15 32.44
C GLY A 519 -5.12 3.05 33.50
N PHE A 520 -4.30 2.04 33.24
CA PHE A 520 -4.03 0.94 34.19
C PHE A 520 -3.15 1.36 35.36
N ASP A 521 -2.29 2.36 35.18
CA ASP A 521 -1.45 2.97 36.22
C ASP A 521 -0.71 1.92 37.09
N PRO A 522 -1.07 1.61 38.36
CA PRO A 522 -0.31 0.63 39.17
C PRO A 522 -0.54 -0.83 38.75
N ASP A 523 -1.66 -1.15 38.08
CA ASP A 523 -2.02 -2.52 37.71
C ASP A 523 -1.21 -3.03 36.50
N MET A 524 -0.36 -2.18 35.92
CA MET A 524 0.57 -2.55 34.86
C MET A 524 1.52 -3.68 35.27
N VAL A 525 1.90 -3.77 36.56
CA VAL A 525 2.77 -4.84 37.05
C VAL A 525 2.11 -6.22 36.86
N THR A 526 0.84 -6.34 37.23
CA THR A 526 0.12 -7.62 37.15
C THR A 526 -0.27 -7.98 35.72
N LEU A 527 -0.54 -6.97 34.89
CA LEU A 527 -0.78 -7.13 33.46
C LEU A 527 0.45 -7.63 32.70
N VAL A 528 1.61 -7.03 32.93
CA VAL A 528 2.87 -7.49 32.29
C VAL A 528 3.16 -8.94 32.69
N LEU A 529 2.90 -9.29 33.96
CA LEU A 529 3.02 -10.66 34.46
C LEU A 529 2.07 -11.66 33.78
N SER A 530 0.81 -11.29 33.52
CA SER A 530 -0.14 -12.17 32.84
C SER A 530 0.18 -12.32 31.36
N ILE A 531 0.63 -11.25 30.70
CA ILE A 531 1.09 -11.28 29.30
C ILE A 531 2.27 -12.23 29.15
N GLY A 532 3.24 -12.22 30.08
CA GLY A 532 4.39 -13.14 30.06
C GLY A 532 4.02 -14.62 30.22
N ARG A 533 2.85 -14.93 30.79
CA ARG A 533 2.34 -16.31 30.88
C ARG A 533 1.69 -16.77 29.57
N SER A 534 1.32 -15.85 28.68
CA SER A 534 0.74 -16.20 27.39
C SER A 534 1.82 -16.67 26.42
N LYS A 535 1.55 -17.78 25.74
CA LYS A 535 2.46 -18.34 24.72
C LYS A 535 2.12 -17.90 23.29
N SER A 536 0.97 -17.24 23.11
CA SER A 536 0.45 -16.85 21.79
C SER A 536 0.86 -15.44 21.39
N ILE A 537 0.96 -14.53 22.36
CA ILE A 537 1.14 -13.10 22.11
C ILE A 537 2.57 -12.83 21.59
N ARG A 538 2.65 -12.27 20.39
CA ARG A 538 3.89 -11.90 19.70
C ARG A 538 4.07 -10.39 19.62
N HIS A 539 2.99 -9.62 19.55
CA HIS A 539 3.06 -8.17 19.46
C HIS A 539 2.22 -7.54 20.56
N VAL A 540 2.80 -6.62 21.33
CA VAL A 540 2.13 -5.95 22.45
C VAL A 540 2.37 -4.45 22.42
N SER A 541 1.29 -3.68 22.54
CA SER A 541 1.33 -2.23 22.76
C SER A 541 0.82 -1.87 24.15
N LEU A 542 1.68 -1.26 24.96
CA LEU A 542 1.38 -0.79 26.33
C LEU A 542 1.44 0.73 26.47
N GLY A 543 1.56 1.46 25.35
CA GLY A 543 1.74 2.90 25.32
C GLY A 543 0.74 3.69 26.18
N LYS A 544 1.13 4.88 26.66
CA LYS A 544 0.27 5.80 27.46
C LYS A 544 -0.31 5.26 28.77
N ASN A 545 0.03 4.05 29.23
CA ASN A 545 -0.46 3.49 30.51
C ASN A 545 0.42 3.79 31.73
N PHE A 546 1.48 4.58 31.57
CA PHE A 546 2.54 4.76 32.58
C PHE A 546 2.42 6.07 33.38
N ASN A 547 1.21 6.57 33.63
CA ASN A 547 1.01 7.81 34.40
C ASN A 547 1.13 7.59 35.93
N ILE A 548 2.13 6.81 36.33
CA ILE A 548 2.40 6.40 37.71
C ILE A 548 3.10 7.56 38.43
N LYS A 549 2.46 8.09 39.49
CA LYS A 549 3.02 9.21 40.28
C LYS A 549 4.28 8.83 41.07
N SER A 550 4.43 7.56 41.43
CA SER A 550 5.59 7.04 42.15
C SER A 550 6.71 6.66 41.18
N LYS A 551 7.93 7.19 41.40
CA LYS A 551 9.10 6.83 40.61
C LYS A 551 9.48 5.35 40.78
N ASP A 552 9.37 4.82 42.00
CA ASP A 552 9.73 3.44 42.30
C ASP A 552 8.75 2.47 41.63
N GLY A 553 7.45 2.76 41.67
CA GLY A 553 6.44 1.94 41.00
C GLY A 553 6.59 1.92 39.47
N LEU A 554 7.04 3.03 38.87
CA LEU A 554 7.35 3.06 37.44
C LEU A 554 8.57 2.18 37.11
N LEU A 555 9.64 2.28 37.91
CA LEU A 555 10.82 1.44 37.74
C LEU A 555 10.50 -0.04 37.91
N ASP A 556 9.65 -0.39 38.88
CA ASP A 556 9.20 -1.77 39.10
C ASP A 556 8.49 -2.35 37.87
N VAL A 557 7.58 -1.60 37.25
CA VAL A 557 6.91 -2.01 36.01
C VAL A 557 7.93 -2.21 34.88
N LEU A 558 8.85 -1.26 34.70
CA LEU A 558 9.87 -1.33 33.65
C LEU A 558 10.82 -2.52 33.86
N HIS A 559 11.25 -2.78 35.10
CA HIS A 559 12.04 -3.95 35.44
C HIS A 559 11.27 -5.25 35.17
N ARG A 560 9.95 -5.27 35.37
CA ARG A 560 9.12 -6.43 35.04
C ARG A 560 9.00 -6.66 33.54
N ILE A 561 8.88 -5.59 32.74
CA ILE A 561 8.90 -5.68 31.28
C ILE A 561 10.27 -6.20 30.81
N VAL A 562 11.37 -5.68 31.37
CA VAL A 562 12.72 -6.18 31.08
C VAL A 562 12.82 -7.67 31.40
N GLN A 563 12.38 -8.09 32.58
CA GLN A 563 12.39 -9.51 32.96
C GLN A 563 11.66 -10.38 31.94
N LEU A 564 10.45 -9.98 31.54
CA LEU A 564 9.67 -10.69 30.53
C LEU A 564 10.40 -10.79 29.19
N THR A 565 11.08 -9.73 28.74
CA THR A 565 11.80 -9.74 27.47
C THR A 565 13.09 -10.56 27.50
N GLN A 566 13.67 -10.82 28.68
CA GLN A 566 14.91 -11.60 28.82
C GLN A 566 14.65 -13.08 29.12
N GLU A 567 13.39 -13.49 29.29
CA GLU A 567 13.05 -14.90 29.45
C GLU A 567 13.30 -15.67 28.14
N ASP A 568 14.00 -16.81 28.23
CA ASP A 568 14.41 -17.61 27.06
C ASP A 568 13.23 -18.13 26.22
N ASP A 569 12.07 -18.35 26.87
CA ASP A 569 10.84 -18.86 26.26
C ASP A 569 9.84 -17.74 25.87
N CYS A 570 10.26 -16.47 25.88
CA CYS A 570 9.36 -15.34 25.60
C CYS A 570 8.93 -15.33 24.11
N PRO A 571 7.63 -15.47 23.78
CA PRO A 571 7.15 -15.44 22.39
C PRO A 571 7.12 -14.03 21.78
N LEU A 572 7.39 -13.00 22.58
CA LEU A 572 7.23 -11.61 22.19
C LEU A 572 8.28 -11.20 21.15
N GLN A 573 7.80 -10.78 19.99
CA GLN A 573 8.58 -10.29 18.86
C GLN A 573 8.49 -8.78 18.70
N SER A 574 7.43 -8.13 19.20
CA SER A 574 7.25 -6.69 19.12
C SER A 574 6.73 -6.10 20.42
N LEU A 575 7.38 -5.04 20.87
CA LEU A 575 6.98 -4.27 22.05
C LEU A 575 6.82 -2.79 21.69
N SER A 576 5.67 -2.21 21.98
CA SER A 576 5.46 -0.75 21.93
C SER A 576 5.21 -0.19 23.33
N VAL A 577 6.01 0.80 23.69
CA VAL A 577 5.83 1.67 24.86
C VAL A 577 5.67 3.14 24.41
N ALA A 578 5.06 3.34 23.25
CA ALA A 578 4.89 4.64 22.64
C ALA A 578 4.14 5.65 23.53
N GLU A 579 4.47 6.93 23.40
CA GLU A 579 3.81 8.06 24.07
C GLU A 579 3.65 7.91 25.60
N SER A 580 4.54 7.15 26.24
CA SER A 580 4.45 6.82 27.68
C SER A 580 5.14 7.85 28.58
N ARG A 581 5.80 8.87 28.01
CA ARG A 581 6.50 9.95 28.74
C ARG A 581 7.48 9.43 29.82
N LEU A 582 8.13 8.31 29.56
CA LEU A 582 9.03 7.63 30.49
C LEU A 582 10.32 8.42 30.79
N LYS A 583 10.72 9.35 29.90
CA LYS A 583 11.95 10.14 30.01
C LYS A 583 13.17 9.24 30.20
N LEU A 584 13.94 9.43 31.28
CA LEU A 584 15.11 8.62 31.62
C LEU A 584 14.74 7.17 32.02
N GLY A 585 13.49 6.88 32.35
CA GLY A 585 13.03 5.51 32.62
C GLY A 585 13.22 4.58 31.42
N THR A 586 13.15 5.10 30.20
CA THR A 586 13.40 4.34 28.97
C THR A 586 14.80 3.72 28.93
N ASN A 587 15.78 4.29 29.64
CA ASN A 587 17.13 3.75 29.72
C ASN A 587 17.18 2.33 30.30
N VAL A 588 16.23 1.98 31.19
CA VAL A 588 16.11 0.63 31.77
C VAL A 588 15.71 -0.39 30.69
N LEU A 589 14.82 0.00 29.78
CA LEU A 589 14.44 -0.85 28.64
C LEU A 589 15.59 -0.95 27.62
N LEU A 590 16.24 0.18 27.32
CA LEU A 590 17.36 0.25 26.37
C LEU A 590 18.58 -0.56 26.81
N SER A 591 18.90 -0.58 28.11
CA SER A 591 20.03 -1.37 28.60
C SER A 591 19.83 -2.87 28.43
N ALA A 592 18.59 -3.36 28.57
CA ALA A 592 18.22 -4.76 28.37
C ALA A 592 18.13 -5.15 26.89
N LEU A 593 17.85 -4.19 25.99
CA LEU A 593 17.73 -4.46 24.56
C LEU A 593 19.03 -4.97 23.92
N GLY A 594 20.20 -4.64 24.47
CA GLY A 594 21.47 -5.15 23.97
C GLY A 594 21.60 -6.67 24.07
N SER A 595 21.14 -7.29 25.16
CA SER A 595 21.19 -8.75 25.38
C SER A 595 19.93 -9.49 24.92
N ASN A 596 18.88 -8.75 24.51
CA ASN A 596 17.62 -9.36 24.11
C ASN A 596 17.76 -10.18 22.80
N THR A 597 17.21 -11.39 22.81
CA THR A 597 17.29 -12.35 21.69
C THR A 597 15.96 -12.60 20.98
N SER A 598 14.84 -12.10 21.54
CA SER A 598 13.47 -12.38 21.08
C SER A 598 12.87 -11.27 20.21
N LEU A 599 13.10 -9.99 20.54
CA LEU A 599 12.45 -8.85 19.88
C LEU A 599 13.02 -8.60 18.48
N ILE A 600 12.08 -8.43 17.55
CA ILE A 600 12.29 -8.10 16.14
C ILE A 600 11.89 -6.64 15.88
N ALA A 601 10.86 -6.14 16.56
CA ALA A 601 10.39 -4.77 16.45
C ALA A 601 10.26 -4.09 17.82
N LEU A 602 10.58 -2.80 17.87
CA LEU A 602 10.47 -1.99 19.07
C LEU A 602 9.94 -0.60 18.72
N ASP A 603 8.95 -0.13 19.46
CA ASP A 603 8.46 1.24 19.40
C ASP A 603 8.62 1.93 20.76
N ILE A 604 9.50 2.94 20.78
CA ILE A 604 9.84 3.78 21.92
C ILE A 604 9.54 5.25 21.63
N SER A 605 8.70 5.54 20.63
CA SER A 605 8.33 6.91 20.25
C SER A 605 7.61 7.67 21.38
N GLY A 606 7.69 9.00 21.40
CA GLY A 606 6.93 9.82 22.34
C GLY A 606 7.33 9.71 23.82
N ASN A 607 8.56 9.27 24.12
CA ASN A 607 9.03 9.08 25.49
C ASN A 607 9.89 10.22 26.04
N ALA A 608 10.26 11.21 25.22
CA ALA A 608 11.07 12.36 25.61
C ALA A 608 12.39 11.95 26.32
N MET A 609 13.06 10.91 25.80
CA MET A 609 14.30 10.37 26.38
C MET A 609 15.53 11.28 26.21
N GLY A 610 15.49 12.19 25.22
CA GLY A 610 16.59 13.10 24.87
C GLY A 610 17.85 12.38 24.37
N ASP A 611 18.93 13.15 24.18
CA ASP A 611 20.21 12.64 23.65
C ASP A 611 20.81 11.52 24.51
N THR A 612 20.61 11.56 25.83
CA THR A 612 21.07 10.48 26.72
C THR A 612 20.38 9.16 26.40
N GLY A 613 19.09 9.18 26.07
CA GLY A 613 18.35 8.00 25.62
C GLY A 613 18.83 7.52 24.25
N ALA A 614 19.07 8.44 23.32
CA ALA A 614 19.64 8.13 22.00
C ALA A 614 21.00 7.44 22.11
N LYS A 615 21.87 7.91 23.01
CA LYS A 615 23.16 7.28 23.34
C LYS A 615 23.01 5.84 23.82
N MET A 616 22.02 5.58 24.67
CA MET A 616 21.75 4.23 25.19
C MET A 616 21.18 3.33 24.09
N LEU A 617 20.29 3.84 23.25
CA LEU A 617 19.79 3.13 22.08
C LEU A 617 20.95 2.78 21.13
N ALA A 618 21.85 3.72 20.86
CA ALA A 618 23.04 3.50 20.03
C ALA A 618 23.90 2.35 20.56
N LYS A 619 24.19 2.32 21.87
CA LYS A 619 24.92 1.21 22.49
C LYS A 619 24.17 -0.12 22.40
N ALA A 620 22.86 -0.12 22.62
CA ALA A 620 22.04 -1.32 22.52
C ALA A 620 22.05 -1.89 21.09
N LEU A 621 21.93 -1.03 20.09
CA LEU A 621 21.94 -1.39 18.66
C LEU A 621 23.30 -1.93 18.21
N GLN A 622 24.41 -1.48 18.78
CA GLN A 622 25.74 -2.04 18.45
C GLN A 622 25.88 -3.52 18.87
N ILE A 623 25.16 -3.93 19.91
CA ILE A 623 25.24 -5.29 20.47
C ILE A 623 24.13 -6.18 19.91
N ASN A 624 22.93 -5.63 19.74
CA ASN A 624 21.76 -6.41 19.34
C ASN A 624 21.87 -6.88 17.87
N THR A 625 21.64 -8.17 17.63
CA THR A 625 21.71 -8.79 16.30
C THR A 625 20.35 -9.28 15.76
N LYS A 626 19.28 -9.15 16.54
CA LYS A 626 17.94 -9.72 16.24
C LYS A 626 16.91 -8.68 15.83
N LEU A 627 17.04 -7.45 16.32
CA LEU A 627 16.16 -6.35 16.01
C LEU A 627 16.21 -6.02 14.51
N ARG A 628 15.05 -5.78 13.92
CA ARG A 628 14.84 -5.46 12.50
C ARG A 628 14.19 -4.10 12.34
N THR A 629 13.29 -3.72 13.25
CA THR A 629 12.53 -2.48 13.19
C THR A 629 12.63 -1.69 14.50
N VAL A 630 12.98 -0.41 14.42
CA VAL A 630 12.92 0.52 15.56
C VAL A 630 12.18 1.79 15.20
N VAL A 631 11.16 2.13 15.97
CA VAL A 631 10.42 3.40 15.88
C VAL A 631 10.74 4.24 17.11
N TRP A 632 11.22 5.47 16.90
CA TRP A 632 11.75 6.30 17.98
C TRP A 632 11.51 7.81 17.79
N ASP A 633 10.48 8.21 17.03
CA ASP A 633 10.11 9.63 16.85
C ASP A 633 9.58 10.29 18.13
N ARG A 634 9.56 11.63 18.18
CA ARG A 634 9.08 12.44 19.33
C ARG A 634 9.79 12.11 20.63
N ASN A 635 11.11 11.97 20.58
CA ASN A 635 11.95 11.70 21.74
C ASN A 635 12.77 12.91 22.20
N ASN A 636 12.57 14.07 21.57
CA ASN A 636 13.32 15.30 21.81
C ASN A 636 14.83 15.09 21.59
N THR A 637 15.18 14.27 20.60
CA THR A 637 16.57 14.01 20.21
C THR A 637 17.10 15.18 19.39
N THR A 638 18.30 15.65 19.70
CA THR A 638 18.98 16.70 18.93
C THR A 638 19.84 16.09 17.81
N ALA A 639 20.46 16.95 16.99
CA ALA A 639 21.42 16.53 15.98
C ALA A 639 22.55 15.64 16.56
N HIS A 640 22.94 15.87 17.82
CA HIS A 640 23.99 15.09 18.47
C HIS A 640 23.53 13.65 18.76
N GLY A 641 22.33 13.47 19.34
CA GLY A 641 21.79 12.13 19.60
C GLY A 641 21.51 11.35 18.31
N LEU A 642 21.06 12.03 17.25
CA LEU A 642 20.88 11.42 15.92
C LEU A 642 22.21 10.89 15.36
N LEU A 643 23.30 11.66 15.49
CA LEU A 643 24.62 11.28 15.03
C LEU A 643 25.18 10.07 15.81
N GLU A 644 24.98 10.01 17.13
CA GLU A 644 25.42 8.85 17.93
C GLU A 644 24.72 7.55 17.49
N VAL A 645 23.42 7.62 17.16
CA VAL A 645 22.69 6.47 16.61
C VAL A 645 23.19 6.13 15.21
N ALA A 646 23.47 7.12 14.37
CA ALA A 646 24.04 6.91 13.03
C ALA A 646 25.38 6.15 13.09
N GLN A 647 26.29 6.59 13.96
CA GLN A 647 27.58 5.93 14.19
C GLN A 647 27.43 4.51 14.73
N ALA A 648 26.41 4.23 15.54
CA ALA A 648 26.10 2.88 15.98
C ALA A 648 25.62 1.97 14.85
N LEU A 649 24.81 2.50 13.92
CA LEU A 649 24.30 1.73 12.78
C LEU A 649 25.38 1.39 11.75
N GLU A 650 26.50 2.12 11.70
CA GLU A 650 27.65 1.74 10.86
C GLU A 650 28.15 0.32 11.21
N ARG A 651 28.09 -0.05 12.49
CA ARG A 651 28.49 -1.37 12.99
C ARG A 651 27.34 -2.37 13.11
N ASN A 652 26.09 -1.93 12.93
CA ASN A 652 24.94 -2.81 12.95
C ASN A 652 24.53 -3.22 11.52
N TYR A 653 24.50 -4.53 11.28
CA TYR A 653 24.17 -5.12 9.98
C TYR A 653 22.79 -5.78 9.94
N THR A 654 22.02 -5.66 11.02
CA THR A 654 20.84 -6.48 11.26
C THR A 654 19.54 -5.68 11.21
N LEU A 655 19.59 -4.41 11.59
CA LEU A 655 18.45 -3.49 11.56
C LEU A 655 18.12 -3.12 10.11
N LYS A 656 16.87 -3.32 9.70
CA LYS A 656 16.42 -3.14 8.32
C LYS A 656 15.58 -1.89 8.14
N SER A 657 14.73 -1.59 9.12
CA SER A 657 13.80 -0.47 9.09
C SER A 657 13.96 0.36 10.33
N MET A 658 14.21 1.65 10.16
CA MET A 658 14.19 2.62 11.24
C MET A 658 13.61 3.91 10.66
N PRO A 659 12.28 4.09 10.76
CA PRO A 659 11.63 5.29 10.23
C PRO A 659 12.31 6.54 10.78
N LEU A 660 12.59 7.49 9.88
CA LEU A 660 13.21 8.75 10.29
C LEU A 660 12.31 9.45 11.31
N PRO A 661 12.86 9.90 12.45
CA PRO A 661 12.08 10.58 13.46
C PRO A 661 11.78 12.01 12.99
N MET A 662 10.76 12.16 12.14
CA MET A 662 10.44 13.41 11.45
C MET A 662 10.21 14.58 12.41
N SER A 663 9.59 14.34 13.56
CA SER A 663 9.33 15.38 14.55
C SER A 663 10.65 15.89 15.17
N ASP A 664 11.53 14.96 15.56
CA ASP A 664 12.83 15.27 16.16
C ASP A 664 13.80 15.86 15.11
N VAL A 665 13.83 15.32 13.89
CA VAL A 665 14.62 15.85 12.77
C VAL A 665 14.19 17.27 12.43
N ALA A 666 12.88 17.54 12.30
CA ALA A 666 12.40 18.90 12.04
C ALA A 666 12.77 19.87 13.17
N GLN A 667 12.82 19.41 14.42
CA GLN A 667 13.27 20.23 15.54
C GLN A 667 14.79 20.45 15.50
N ALA A 668 15.58 19.39 15.31
CA ALA A 668 17.03 19.43 15.24
C ALA A 668 17.54 20.26 14.05
N TYR A 669 16.87 20.17 12.90
CA TYR A 669 17.20 20.92 11.69
C TYR A 669 17.06 22.44 11.89
N ARG A 670 16.08 22.89 12.70
CA ARG A 670 15.96 24.31 13.06
C ARG A 670 17.12 24.80 13.93
N SER A 671 17.76 23.91 14.69
CA SER A 671 18.88 24.25 15.57
C SER A 671 20.23 24.12 14.88
N ASN A 672 20.49 23.01 14.18
CA ASN A 672 21.75 22.71 13.50
C ASN A 672 21.45 21.91 12.21
N PRO A 673 21.23 22.56 11.05
CA PRO A 673 20.83 21.88 9.82
C PRO A 673 21.91 20.94 9.29
N GLU A 674 23.17 21.39 9.21
CA GLU A 674 24.30 20.63 8.64
C GLU A 674 24.52 19.28 9.34
N LYS A 675 24.63 19.28 10.67
CA LYS A 675 24.82 18.04 11.45
C LYS A 675 23.61 17.11 11.41
N THR A 676 22.41 17.68 11.28
CA THR A 676 21.18 16.88 11.20
C THR A 676 21.10 16.18 9.84
N GLU A 677 21.43 16.88 8.76
CA GLU A 677 21.49 16.32 7.41
C GLU A 677 22.53 15.21 7.31
N GLU A 678 23.74 15.44 7.84
CA GLU A 678 24.80 14.42 7.92
C GLU A 678 24.32 13.15 8.65
N ALA A 679 23.70 13.32 9.83
CA ALA A 679 23.21 12.20 10.62
C ALA A 679 22.10 11.43 9.88
N VAL A 680 21.16 12.14 9.25
CA VAL A 680 20.06 11.52 8.47
C VAL A 680 20.61 10.75 7.27
N HIS A 681 21.53 11.33 6.52
CA HIS A 681 22.17 10.68 5.38
C HIS A 681 22.91 9.41 5.82
N LYS A 682 23.69 9.46 6.91
CA LYS A 682 24.38 8.29 7.48
C LYS A 682 23.40 7.19 7.93
N LEU A 683 22.32 7.56 8.63
CA LEU A 683 21.27 6.63 9.03
C LEU A 683 20.65 5.92 7.82
N GLN A 684 20.25 6.69 6.80
CA GLN A 684 19.64 6.15 5.58
C GLN A 684 20.62 5.26 4.81
N SER A 685 21.88 5.67 4.65
CA SER A 685 22.91 4.88 3.97
C SER A 685 23.13 3.53 4.67
N CYS A 686 23.24 3.51 6.00
CA CYS A 686 23.39 2.27 6.78
C CYS A 686 22.17 1.34 6.65
N LEU A 687 20.96 1.89 6.65
CA LEU A 687 19.72 1.10 6.52
C LEU A 687 19.57 0.54 5.09
N THR A 688 19.83 1.35 4.07
CA THR A 688 19.84 0.91 2.66
C THR A 688 20.85 -0.20 2.44
N ARG A 689 22.07 -0.07 3.01
CA ARG A 689 23.10 -1.12 3.03
C ARG A 689 22.57 -2.44 3.62
N ASN A 690 21.82 -2.36 4.73
CA ASN A 690 21.23 -3.54 5.37
C ASN A 690 20.06 -4.15 4.59
N GLN A 691 19.32 -3.35 3.83
CA GLN A 691 18.21 -3.82 2.98
C GLN A 691 18.72 -4.51 1.70
N LEU A 692 19.72 -3.93 1.02
CA LEU A 692 20.27 -4.44 -0.24
C LEU A 692 20.87 -5.85 -0.14
N ARG A 693 21.35 -6.26 1.05
CA ARG A 693 21.87 -7.63 1.27
C ARG A 693 20.86 -8.76 1.09
N ARG A 694 19.57 -8.47 0.89
CA ARG A 694 18.53 -9.50 0.64
C ARG A 694 17.76 -9.33 -0.67
N THR A 695 18.00 -8.28 -1.44
CA THR A 695 17.23 -7.95 -2.64
C THR A 695 18.17 -7.56 -3.77
N LEU A 696 18.70 -8.55 -4.50
CA LEU A 696 19.30 -8.27 -5.79
C LEU A 696 18.60 -9.13 -6.85
N PRO A 697 17.57 -8.58 -7.51
CA PRO A 697 17.13 -9.06 -8.81
C PRO A 697 18.26 -8.87 -9.83
N THR A 698 18.39 -9.84 -10.74
CA THR A 698 19.53 -10.16 -11.61
C THR A 698 20.01 -9.04 -12.56
N GLN A 699 19.30 -7.91 -12.67
CA GLN A 699 19.63 -6.82 -13.61
C GLN A 699 20.39 -5.64 -12.98
N THR A 700 20.19 -5.34 -11.69
CA THR A 700 20.92 -4.26 -10.98
C THR A 700 22.32 -4.67 -10.53
N PHE A 701 22.59 -5.99 -10.44
CA PHE A 701 23.91 -6.53 -10.08
C PHE A 701 25.00 -6.11 -11.10
N ARG A 702 24.64 -5.95 -12.38
CA ARG A 702 25.56 -5.57 -13.47
C ARG A 702 26.04 -4.12 -13.40
N LEU A 703 25.20 -3.21 -12.90
CA LEU A 703 25.53 -1.77 -12.82
C LEU A 703 26.22 -1.44 -11.50
N GLN A 704 25.79 -2.02 -10.36
CA GLN A 704 26.40 -1.72 -9.06
C GLN A 704 27.80 -2.34 -8.87
N GLN A 705 28.10 -3.50 -9.46
CA GLN A 705 29.44 -4.09 -9.32
C GLN A 705 30.51 -3.43 -10.20
N GLY A 706 30.17 -2.93 -11.39
CA GLY A 706 31.09 -2.09 -12.16
C GLY A 706 31.46 -0.79 -11.44
N ILE A 707 30.57 -0.29 -10.58
CA ILE A 707 30.81 0.88 -9.72
C ILE A 707 31.62 0.50 -8.47
N LEU A 708 31.40 -0.68 -7.87
CA LEU A 708 32.15 -1.17 -6.71
C LEU A 708 33.58 -1.61 -7.04
N THR A 709 33.82 -2.23 -8.20
CA THR A 709 35.18 -2.58 -8.64
C THR A 709 35.98 -1.32 -8.95
N THR A 710 35.36 -0.31 -9.58
CA THR A 710 36.02 0.97 -9.85
C THR A 710 36.27 1.80 -8.59
N SER A 711 35.36 1.78 -7.60
CA SER A 711 35.59 2.46 -6.31
C SER A 711 36.66 1.76 -5.45
N SER A 712 36.68 0.43 -5.45
CA SER A 712 37.69 -0.36 -4.71
C SER A 712 39.07 -0.25 -5.38
N GLU A 713 39.11 -0.26 -6.71
CA GLU A 713 40.30 0.01 -7.51
C GLU A 713 40.83 1.44 -7.26
N GLN A 714 39.97 2.46 -7.23
CA GLN A 714 40.36 3.83 -6.90
C GLN A 714 40.98 3.92 -5.51
N MET A 715 40.37 3.31 -4.49
CA MET A 715 40.89 3.31 -3.13
C MET A 715 42.25 2.60 -3.02
N VAL A 716 42.40 1.43 -3.65
CA VAL A 716 43.68 0.69 -3.69
C VAL A 716 44.75 1.51 -4.43
N ASN A 717 44.40 2.15 -5.55
CA ASN A 717 45.32 2.98 -6.33
C ASN A 717 45.76 4.26 -5.58
N GLU A 718 44.84 4.93 -4.88
CA GLU A 718 45.16 6.10 -4.05
C GLU A 718 46.16 5.75 -2.93
N ILE A 719 45.91 4.64 -2.22
CA ILE A 719 46.82 4.18 -1.16
C ILE A 719 48.16 3.72 -1.76
N CYS A 720 48.16 3.02 -2.90
CA CYS A 720 49.39 2.66 -3.61
C CYS A 720 50.22 3.90 -4.00
N LEU A 721 49.58 4.95 -4.53
CA LEU A 721 50.25 6.21 -4.88
C LEU A 721 50.82 6.90 -3.64
N SER A 722 50.09 6.88 -2.52
CA SER A 722 50.55 7.41 -1.24
C SER A 722 51.76 6.64 -0.72
N VAL A 723 51.71 5.30 -0.69
CA VAL A 723 52.82 4.45 -0.25
C VAL A 723 54.03 4.62 -1.18
N GLN A 724 53.83 4.68 -2.51
CA GLN A 724 54.90 4.89 -3.48
C GLN A 724 55.62 6.23 -3.28
N LYS A 725 54.87 7.31 -2.99
CA LYS A 725 55.47 8.62 -2.68
C LYS A 725 56.39 8.56 -1.46
N HIS A 726 56.04 7.78 -0.43
CA HIS A 726 56.90 7.58 0.74
C HIS A 726 58.13 6.73 0.42
N VAL A 727 57.98 5.71 -0.43
CA VAL A 727 59.11 4.90 -0.93
C VAL A 727 60.10 5.74 -1.73
N ASP A 728 59.62 6.58 -2.65
CA ASP A 728 60.47 7.41 -3.50
C ASP A 728 61.32 8.39 -2.67
N ILE A 729 60.73 8.99 -1.63
CA ILE A 729 61.42 9.91 -0.71
C ILE A 729 62.52 9.17 0.07
N LEU A 730 62.22 7.98 0.60
CA LEU A 730 63.18 7.19 1.37
C LEU A 730 64.28 6.60 0.50
N SER A 731 64.00 6.24 -0.75
CA SER A 731 64.98 5.71 -1.72
C SER A 731 66.02 6.74 -2.16
N ALA A 732 65.70 8.04 -2.10
CA ALA A 732 66.61 9.13 -2.41
C ALA A 732 67.65 9.40 -1.30
N CYS A 733 67.51 8.74 -0.14
CA CYS A 733 68.32 8.98 1.05
C CYS A 733 69.25 7.77 1.30
N PRO A 734 70.59 7.95 1.30
CA PRO A 734 71.51 6.81 1.42
C PRO A 734 71.61 6.33 2.88
N GLY A 735 70.74 5.39 3.27
CA GLY A 735 70.75 4.76 4.59
C GLY A 735 70.30 3.29 4.55
N ARG A 736 71.15 2.37 5.02
CA ARG A 736 70.90 0.90 4.98
C ARG A 736 69.78 0.40 5.89
N GLU A 737 69.25 1.23 6.80
CA GLU A 737 68.27 0.79 7.80
C GLU A 737 66.81 0.74 7.30
N ALA A 738 66.47 1.43 6.19
CA ALA A 738 65.11 1.46 5.64
C ALA A 738 64.91 0.58 4.38
N GLU A 739 65.97 -0.04 3.85
CA GLU A 739 65.92 -0.85 2.62
C GLU A 739 64.93 -2.04 2.74
N ALA A 740 64.83 -2.66 3.91
CA ALA A 740 63.90 -3.78 4.14
C ALA A 740 62.42 -3.35 4.12
N ASP A 741 62.11 -2.20 4.73
CA ASP A 741 60.75 -1.65 4.77
C ASP A 741 60.32 -1.12 3.40
N ILE A 742 61.26 -0.53 2.63
CA ILE A 742 61.05 -0.14 1.23
C ILE A 742 60.71 -1.37 0.37
N LEU A 743 61.50 -2.45 0.48
CA LEU A 743 61.24 -3.68 -0.28
C LEU A 743 59.89 -4.31 0.07
N CYS A 744 59.50 -4.32 1.36
CA CYS A 744 58.17 -4.78 1.78
C CYS A 744 57.03 -3.90 1.22
N ALA A 745 57.22 -2.59 1.17
CA ALA A 745 56.22 -1.68 0.61
C ALA A 745 56.10 -1.79 -0.91
N GLU A 746 57.22 -1.92 -1.63
CA GLU A 746 57.23 -2.22 -3.06
C GLU A 746 56.54 -3.55 -3.37
N GLU A 747 56.70 -4.55 -2.49
CA GLU A 747 55.99 -5.83 -2.57
C GLU A 747 54.49 -5.69 -2.34
N ALA A 748 54.07 -4.94 -1.32
CA ALA A 748 52.67 -4.66 -1.07
C ALA A 748 52.01 -3.92 -2.24
N ILE A 749 52.68 -2.92 -2.82
CA ILE A 749 52.21 -2.20 -4.02
C ILE A 749 52.11 -3.14 -5.22
N ARG A 750 53.10 -4.01 -5.43
CA ARG A 750 53.08 -5.00 -6.53
C ARG A 750 51.91 -5.96 -6.39
N ASN A 751 51.68 -6.48 -5.18
CA ASN A 751 50.57 -7.39 -4.88
C ASN A 751 49.21 -6.67 -5.04
N ALA A 752 49.13 -5.40 -4.65
CA ALA A 752 47.95 -4.57 -4.86
C ALA A 752 47.64 -4.35 -6.34
N ASN A 753 48.63 -3.99 -7.15
CA ASN A 753 48.46 -3.84 -8.61
C ASN A 753 48.07 -5.15 -9.30
N LEU A 754 48.65 -6.28 -8.87
CA LEU A 754 48.27 -7.61 -9.33
C LEU A 754 46.80 -7.92 -8.95
N SER A 755 46.38 -7.62 -7.72
CA SER A 755 45.01 -7.86 -7.26
C SER A 755 43.98 -7.08 -8.08
N VAL A 756 44.26 -5.80 -8.36
CA VAL A 756 43.42 -4.93 -9.21
C VAL A 756 43.28 -5.52 -10.61
N SER A 757 44.37 -6.09 -11.17
CA SER A 757 44.34 -6.72 -12.50
C SER A 757 43.54 -8.03 -12.55
N ILE A 758 43.36 -8.71 -11.42
CA ILE A 758 42.63 -9.99 -11.32
C ILE A 758 41.11 -9.75 -11.15
N LEU A 759 40.68 -8.62 -10.59
CA LEU A 759 39.26 -8.32 -10.36
C LEU A 759 38.39 -8.38 -11.64
N PRO A 760 38.83 -7.84 -12.80
CA PRO A 760 38.08 -7.99 -14.06
C PRO A 760 37.97 -9.45 -14.53
N LEU A 761 39.02 -10.25 -14.32
CA LEU A 761 39.06 -11.67 -14.73
C LEU A 761 38.16 -12.55 -13.87
N LEU A 762 38.11 -12.29 -12.56
CA LEU A 762 37.16 -12.94 -11.65
C LEU A 762 35.72 -12.57 -12.01
N TYR A 763 35.47 -11.31 -12.36
CA TYR A 763 34.17 -10.85 -12.82
C TYR A 763 33.72 -11.51 -14.13
N GLU A 764 34.63 -11.65 -15.10
CA GLU A 764 34.38 -12.37 -16.35
C GLU A 764 34.10 -13.86 -16.08
N ALA A 765 34.86 -14.50 -15.18
CA ALA A 765 34.63 -15.87 -14.74
C ALA A 765 33.27 -16.04 -14.06
N GLY A 766 32.82 -15.07 -13.26
CA GLY A 766 31.49 -15.03 -12.65
C GLY A 766 30.36 -14.92 -13.68
N ASN A 767 30.57 -14.16 -14.75
CA ASN A 767 29.59 -13.86 -15.80
C ASN A 767 29.46 -14.90 -16.92
N THR A 768 30.33 -15.92 -16.98
CA THR A 768 30.17 -17.01 -17.95
C THR A 768 28.85 -17.78 -17.69
N PRO A 769 27.95 -17.91 -18.69
CA PRO A 769 26.70 -18.64 -18.50
C PRO A 769 26.97 -20.10 -18.13
N TYR A 770 26.17 -20.64 -17.20
CA TYR A 770 26.28 -22.03 -16.74
C TYR A 770 26.02 -23.00 -17.92
N GLN A 771 27.08 -23.54 -18.53
CA GLN A 771 26.99 -24.48 -19.66
C GLN A 771 27.14 -25.93 -19.18
N ASN A 772 26.19 -26.45 -18.40
CA ASN A 772 26.21 -27.86 -18.02
C ASN A 772 24.95 -28.58 -18.53
N GLY A 773 24.97 -28.93 -19.82
CA GLY A 773 23.84 -29.59 -20.51
C GLY A 773 23.38 -30.91 -19.88
N LYS A 774 24.21 -31.53 -19.02
CA LYS A 774 23.82 -32.71 -18.23
C LYS A 774 22.75 -32.43 -17.17
N LEU A 775 22.77 -31.27 -16.53
CA LEU A 775 21.76 -30.91 -15.52
C LEU A 775 20.44 -30.54 -16.21
N GLN A 776 20.53 -29.78 -17.29
CA GLN A 776 19.39 -29.39 -18.12
C GLN A 776 18.63 -30.61 -18.65
N HIS A 777 19.34 -31.54 -19.31
CA HIS A 777 18.74 -32.76 -19.84
C HIS A 777 18.09 -33.63 -18.73
N LYS A 778 18.66 -33.63 -17.51
CA LYS A 778 18.13 -34.44 -16.40
C LYS A 778 16.87 -33.83 -15.80
N LEU A 779 16.78 -32.50 -15.75
CA LEU A 779 15.57 -31.76 -15.36
C LEU A 779 14.48 -31.90 -16.42
N GLU A 780 14.82 -31.80 -17.71
CA GLU A 780 13.88 -32.01 -18.82
C GLU A 780 13.29 -33.43 -18.81
N CYS A 781 14.10 -34.48 -18.57
CA CYS A 781 13.58 -35.85 -18.44
C CYS A 781 12.63 -36.02 -17.24
N LEU A 782 12.92 -35.39 -16.10
CA LEU A 782 12.04 -35.45 -14.91
C LEU A 782 10.72 -34.71 -15.15
N THR A 783 10.76 -33.60 -15.88
CA THR A 783 9.58 -32.84 -16.32
C THR A 783 8.69 -33.69 -17.23
N GLU A 784 9.30 -34.39 -18.19
CA GLU A 784 8.57 -35.28 -19.10
C GLU A 784 7.92 -36.45 -18.35
N GLU A 785 8.62 -37.06 -17.39
CA GLU A 785 8.11 -38.15 -16.56
C GLU A 785 6.96 -37.72 -15.64
N ALA A 786 7.03 -36.51 -15.08
CA ALA A 786 5.96 -35.92 -14.27
C ALA A 786 4.71 -35.62 -15.11
N SER A 787 4.88 -35.02 -16.30
CA SER A 787 3.78 -34.74 -17.24
C SER A 787 3.07 -36.03 -17.67
N GLN A 788 3.82 -37.06 -18.03
CA GLN A 788 3.27 -38.37 -18.40
C GLN A 788 2.52 -39.05 -17.25
N THR A 789 2.93 -38.81 -16.01
CA THR A 789 2.27 -39.38 -14.82
C THR A 789 0.96 -38.66 -14.50
N CYS A 790 0.94 -37.33 -14.57
CA CYS A 790 -0.30 -36.56 -14.46
C CYS A 790 -1.31 -36.91 -15.56
N GLY A 791 -0.87 -37.06 -16.81
CA GLY A 791 -1.75 -37.47 -17.91
C GLY A 791 -2.42 -38.83 -17.67
N ARG A 792 -1.68 -39.79 -17.11
CA ARG A 792 -2.21 -41.12 -16.77
C ARG A 792 -3.27 -41.07 -15.66
N GLU A 793 -3.05 -40.26 -14.62
CA GLU A 793 -4.01 -40.10 -13.52
C GLU A 793 -5.31 -39.41 -13.99
N ILE A 794 -5.20 -38.37 -14.82
CA ILE A 794 -6.37 -37.68 -15.39
C ILE A 794 -7.19 -38.67 -16.24
N GLN A 795 -6.53 -39.47 -17.08
CA GLN A 795 -7.21 -40.47 -17.90
C GLN A 795 -7.89 -41.56 -17.04
N ALA A 796 -7.28 -41.96 -15.92
CA ALA A 796 -7.89 -42.90 -14.98
C ALA A 796 -9.15 -42.32 -14.30
N ILE A 797 -9.12 -41.04 -13.91
CA ILE A 797 -10.28 -40.35 -13.33
C ILE A 797 -11.41 -40.23 -14.35
N MET A 798 -11.11 -39.88 -15.61
CA MET A 798 -12.11 -39.83 -16.69
C MET A 798 -12.81 -41.18 -16.86
N GLN A 799 -12.03 -42.26 -16.91
CA GLN A 799 -12.56 -43.60 -17.10
C GLN A 799 -13.46 -44.01 -15.93
N ALA A 800 -13.03 -43.74 -14.68
CA ALA A 800 -13.84 -44.01 -13.50
C ALA A 800 -15.15 -43.21 -13.47
N ALA A 801 -15.13 -41.94 -13.89
CA ALA A 801 -16.31 -41.10 -13.98
C ALA A 801 -17.30 -41.59 -15.06
N LEU A 802 -16.79 -42.01 -16.23
CA LEU A 802 -17.58 -42.63 -17.30
C LEU A 802 -18.23 -43.93 -16.84
N ASP A 803 -17.48 -44.78 -16.14
CA ASP A 803 -17.99 -46.07 -15.65
C ASP A 803 -19.05 -45.87 -14.54
N THR A 804 -18.86 -44.86 -13.68
CA THR A 804 -19.84 -44.47 -12.66
C THR A 804 -21.13 -43.94 -13.30
N ALA A 805 -21.02 -43.07 -14.30
CA ALA A 805 -22.17 -42.57 -15.07
C ALA A 805 -22.92 -43.69 -15.79
N HIS A 806 -22.19 -44.68 -16.33
CA HIS A 806 -22.78 -45.86 -16.95
C HIS A 806 -23.53 -46.75 -15.94
N SER A 807 -23.01 -46.89 -14.72
CA SER A 807 -23.66 -47.69 -13.66
C SER A 807 -24.95 -47.07 -13.10
N LEU A 808 -25.00 -45.73 -13.00
CA LEU A 808 -26.14 -45.03 -12.40
C LEU A 808 -27.30 -44.83 -13.39
N CYS A 809 -27.00 -44.61 -14.69
CA CYS A 809 -28.00 -44.25 -15.70
C CYS A 809 -27.76 -44.93 -17.08
N PRO A 810 -27.77 -46.27 -17.19
CA PRO A 810 -27.36 -46.99 -18.40
C PRO A 810 -28.23 -46.66 -19.63
N ALA A 811 -29.54 -46.46 -19.44
CA ALA A 811 -30.48 -46.13 -20.52
C ALA A 811 -30.27 -44.74 -21.15
N VAL A 812 -29.63 -43.81 -20.42
CA VAL A 812 -29.35 -42.45 -20.90
C VAL A 812 -27.99 -42.41 -21.61
N VAL A 813 -26.99 -43.12 -21.07
CA VAL A 813 -25.63 -43.19 -21.65
C VAL A 813 -25.58 -44.05 -22.92
N GLN A 814 -26.46 -45.05 -23.06
CA GLN A 814 -26.57 -45.88 -24.26
C GLN A 814 -27.36 -45.22 -25.41
N LYS A 815 -27.94 -44.02 -25.23
CA LYS A 815 -28.52 -43.27 -26.34
C LYS A 815 -27.39 -42.82 -27.29
N SER A 816 -27.61 -42.99 -28.59
CA SER A 816 -26.60 -42.68 -29.62
C SER A 816 -26.08 -41.26 -29.47
N GLY A 817 -24.76 -41.11 -29.28
CA GLY A 817 -24.07 -39.83 -29.20
C GLY A 817 -23.92 -39.22 -27.80
N VAL A 818 -24.62 -39.71 -26.76
CA VAL A 818 -24.51 -39.14 -25.40
C VAL A 818 -23.18 -39.49 -24.75
N ARG A 819 -22.69 -40.73 -24.95
CA ARG A 819 -21.35 -41.14 -24.51
C ARG A 819 -20.27 -40.30 -25.16
N ASP A 820 -20.37 -40.07 -26.47
CA ASP A 820 -19.39 -39.28 -27.23
C ASP A 820 -19.45 -37.80 -26.85
N GLN A 821 -20.63 -37.25 -26.55
CA GLN A 821 -20.79 -35.89 -26.01
C GLN A 821 -20.19 -35.73 -24.61
N LEU A 822 -20.33 -36.73 -23.73
CA LEU A 822 -19.70 -36.73 -22.41
C LEU A 822 -18.18 -36.82 -22.50
N VAL A 823 -17.67 -37.70 -23.35
CA VAL A 823 -16.22 -37.81 -23.62
C VAL A 823 -15.70 -36.50 -24.22
N ASN A 824 -16.40 -35.88 -25.17
CA ASN A 824 -16.01 -34.61 -25.76
C ASN A 824 -16.08 -33.44 -24.76
N ALA A 825 -17.12 -33.36 -23.93
CA ALA A 825 -17.25 -32.32 -22.90
C ALA A 825 -16.18 -32.47 -21.80
N MET A 826 -15.82 -33.70 -21.42
CA MET A 826 -14.71 -33.96 -20.51
C MET A 826 -13.36 -33.66 -21.17
N SER A 827 -13.18 -34.01 -22.44
CA SER A 827 -11.96 -33.74 -23.20
C SER A 827 -11.75 -32.24 -23.43
N GLU A 828 -12.80 -31.45 -23.73
CA GLU A 828 -12.74 -29.98 -23.84
C GLU A 828 -12.34 -29.32 -22.51
N ARG A 829 -12.87 -29.82 -21.38
CA ARG A 829 -12.48 -29.30 -20.06
C ARG A 829 -11.07 -29.67 -19.65
N ILE A 830 -10.56 -30.81 -20.11
CA ILE A 830 -9.18 -31.24 -19.88
C ILE A 830 -8.22 -30.46 -20.79
N TYR A 831 -8.60 -30.16 -22.04
CA TYR A 831 -7.83 -29.28 -22.92
C TYR A 831 -7.69 -27.86 -22.35
N LEU A 832 -8.72 -27.35 -21.66
CA LEU A 832 -8.66 -26.09 -20.91
C LEU A 832 -7.82 -26.17 -19.63
N GLN A 833 -7.55 -27.38 -19.13
CA GLN A 833 -6.77 -27.63 -17.93
C GLN A 833 -5.31 -28.03 -18.24
N ASP A 834 -5.00 -28.52 -19.44
CA ASP A 834 -3.63 -28.59 -19.99
C ASP A 834 -3.02 -27.19 -20.21
N HIS A 835 -3.86 -26.15 -20.23
CA HIS A 835 -3.45 -24.75 -20.09
C HIS A 835 -3.13 -24.33 -18.64
N LEU A 836 -3.30 -25.19 -17.62
CA LEU A 836 -2.58 -25.04 -16.35
C LEU A 836 -1.12 -25.43 -16.57
N ASN A 837 -0.41 -24.67 -17.41
CA ASN A 837 0.98 -24.29 -17.28
C ASN A 837 1.93 -25.30 -16.61
N LEU A 838 1.81 -26.61 -16.77
CA LEU A 838 2.71 -27.54 -16.07
C LEU A 838 4.08 -27.45 -16.73
N SER A 839 4.13 -27.33 -18.07
CA SER A 839 5.36 -26.97 -18.77
C SER A 839 5.83 -25.58 -18.37
N ALA A 840 4.97 -24.57 -18.31
CA ALA A 840 5.40 -23.21 -17.97
C ALA A 840 5.81 -23.04 -16.49
N VAL A 841 5.22 -23.78 -15.55
CA VAL A 841 5.58 -23.83 -14.12
C VAL A 841 6.88 -24.62 -13.95
N LEU A 842 7.07 -25.71 -14.70
CA LEU A 842 8.31 -26.47 -14.67
C LEU A 842 9.45 -25.74 -15.40
N ASP A 843 9.17 -25.04 -16.48
CA ASP A 843 10.09 -24.13 -17.19
C ASP A 843 10.44 -22.93 -16.29
N GLN A 844 9.48 -22.41 -15.52
CA GLN A 844 9.72 -21.40 -14.50
C GLN A 844 10.60 -21.97 -13.37
N MET A 845 10.37 -23.20 -12.90
CA MET A 845 11.23 -23.84 -11.90
C MET A 845 12.65 -24.10 -12.43
N ILE A 846 12.80 -24.52 -13.68
CA ILE A 846 14.10 -24.68 -14.34
C ILE A 846 14.81 -23.33 -14.42
N THR A 847 14.09 -22.29 -14.87
CA THR A 847 14.60 -20.91 -14.95
C THR A 847 14.98 -20.37 -13.58
N ASP A 848 14.19 -20.64 -12.53
CA ASP A 848 14.44 -20.23 -11.16
C ASP A 848 15.66 -20.95 -10.57
N VAL A 849 15.83 -22.25 -10.82
CA VAL A 849 17.01 -23.03 -10.38
C VAL A 849 18.28 -22.51 -11.06
N PHE A 850 18.25 -22.27 -12.36
CA PHE A 850 19.40 -21.70 -13.08
C PHE A 850 19.68 -20.25 -12.69
N SER A 851 18.64 -19.44 -12.45
CA SER A 851 18.77 -18.09 -11.90
C SER A 851 19.43 -18.13 -10.52
N LYS A 852 19.00 -19.04 -9.64
CA LYS A 852 19.58 -19.20 -8.30
C LYS A 852 21.02 -19.70 -8.32
N LEU A 853 21.35 -20.62 -9.21
CA LEU A 853 22.73 -21.08 -9.40
C LEU A 853 23.64 -19.96 -9.91
N ASN A 854 23.16 -19.12 -10.82
CA ASN A 854 23.89 -17.95 -11.28
C ASN A 854 24.05 -16.90 -10.15
N GLU A 855 23.03 -16.67 -9.32
CA GLU A 855 23.13 -15.80 -8.13
C GLU A 855 24.18 -16.32 -7.15
N ILE A 856 24.20 -17.63 -6.87
CA ILE A 856 25.19 -18.23 -5.98
C ILE A 856 26.60 -18.08 -6.55
N LYS A 857 26.78 -18.32 -7.85
CA LYS A 857 28.06 -18.15 -8.54
C LYS A 857 28.58 -16.70 -8.45
N LEU A 858 27.71 -15.73 -8.71
CA LEU A 858 28.05 -14.30 -8.60
C LEU A 858 28.33 -13.90 -7.15
N SER A 859 27.58 -14.42 -6.18
CA SER A 859 27.81 -14.19 -4.76
C SER A 859 29.14 -14.75 -4.28
N VAL A 860 29.53 -15.95 -4.73
CA VAL A 860 30.83 -16.56 -4.39
C VAL A 860 31.96 -15.76 -5.02
N THR A 861 31.81 -15.35 -6.28
CA THR A 861 32.79 -14.54 -6.99
C THR A 861 32.99 -13.17 -6.33
N ALA A 862 31.90 -12.53 -5.90
CA ALA A 862 31.93 -11.26 -5.16
C ALA A 862 32.61 -11.40 -3.80
N ALA A 863 32.28 -12.45 -3.04
CA ALA A 863 32.91 -12.71 -1.74
C ALA A 863 34.42 -12.95 -1.86
N VAL A 864 34.87 -13.65 -2.91
CA VAL A 864 36.30 -13.84 -3.19
C VAL A 864 36.97 -12.52 -3.54
N ALA A 865 36.33 -11.68 -4.37
CA ALA A 865 36.85 -10.35 -4.72
C ALA A 865 36.97 -9.44 -3.49
N ASP A 866 35.93 -9.36 -2.66
CA ASP A 866 35.92 -8.55 -1.43
C ASP A 866 37.04 -9.01 -0.46
N CYS A 867 37.20 -10.32 -0.27
CA CYS A 867 38.27 -10.85 0.58
C CYS A 867 39.69 -10.52 0.07
N ILE A 868 39.89 -10.50 -1.25
CA ILE A 868 41.17 -10.11 -1.86
C ILE A 868 41.44 -8.61 -1.63
N VAL A 869 40.43 -7.76 -1.84
CA VAL A 869 40.54 -6.30 -1.63
C VAL A 869 40.81 -5.98 -0.16
N ASP A 870 40.08 -6.58 0.77
CA ASP A 870 40.28 -6.37 2.21
C ASP A 870 41.69 -6.78 2.67
N ALA A 871 42.22 -7.90 2.15
CA ALA A 871 43.57 -8.36 2.45
C ALA A 871 44.64 -7.38 1.92
N VAL A 872 44.48 -6.93 0.68
CA VAL A 872 45.40 -5.98 0.02
C VAL A 872 45.41 -4.61 0.70
N LEU A 873 44.23 -4.08 1.05
CA LEU A 873 44.11 -2.84 1.80
C LEU A 873 44.76 -2.97 3.19
N GLY A 874 44.61 -4.12 3.84
CA GLY A 874 45.31 -4.45 5.07
C GLY A 874 46.83 -4.38 4.93
N ASP A 875 47.39 -5.07 3.93
CA ASP A 875 48.83 -5.12 3.68
C ASP A 875 49.42 -3.75 3.31
N LEU A 876 48.72 -2.98 2.47
CA LEU A 876 49.10 -1.61 2.11
C LEU A 876 49.10 -0.68 3.31
N THR A 877 48.09 -0.79 4.19
CA THR A 877 48.01 0.03 5.41
C THR A 877 49.16 -0.30 6.36
N VAL A 878 49.50 -1.58 6.51
CA VAL A 878 50.64 -2.02 7.32
C VAL A 878 51.96 -1.50 6.75
N ALA A 879 52.15 -1.58 5.42
CA ALA A 879 53.33 -1.01 4.76
C ALA A 879 53.43 0.51 4.94
N GLN A 880 52.31 1.23 4.82
CA GLN A 880 52.24 2.67 5.04
C GLN A 880 52.64 3.06 6.48
N CYS A 881 52.15 2.33 7.49
CA CYS A 881 52.52 2.57 8.88
C CYS A 881 54.02 2.32 9.13
N LYS A 882 54.59 1.23 8.59
CA LYS A 882 56.02 0.92 8.74
C LYS A 882 56.91 1.97 8.08
N LEU A 883 56.56 2.43 6.87
CA LEU A 883 57.29 3.51 6.21
C LEU A 883 57.19 4.82 7.00
N ALA A 884 56.00 5.19 7.50
CA ALA A 884 55.82 6.39 8.31
C ALA A 884 56.68 6.39 9.59
N GLU A 885 56.93 5.23 10.19
CA GLU A 885 57.83 5.09 11.35
C GLU A 885 59.33 5.16 11.01
N SER A 886 59.70 4.86 9.76
CA SER A 886 61.09 4.88 9.26
C SER A 886 61.56 6.28 8.85
N LEU A 887 60.64 7.15 8.39
CA LEU A 887 60.92 8.54 7.99
C LEU A 887 61.62 9.41 9.06
N PRO A 888 61.17 9.45 10.34
CA PRO A 888 61.82 10.28 11.36
C PRO A 888 63.18 9.74 11.82
N LYS A 889 63.50 8.46 11.57
CA LYS A 889 64.79 7.85 11.96
C LYS A 889 65.96 8.26 11.06
N GLN A 890 65.69 8.73 9.85
CA GLN A 890 66.71 9.20 8.90
C GLN A 890 66.97 10.72 8.95
N GLY A 891 66.34 11.45 9.87
CA GLY A 891 66.62 12.88 10.08
C GLY A 891 66.11 13.81 8.98
N LEU A 892 65.14 13.38 8.16
CA LEU A 892 64.48 14.24 7.18
C LEU A 892 63.18 14.79 7.75
N ASP A 893 63.21 16.08 8.07
CA ASP A 893 62.04 16.85 8.44
C ASP A 893 61.30 17.28 7.15
N LEU A 894 60.17 16.62 6.87
CA LEU A 894 59.49 16.72 5.58
C LEU A 894 58.67 18.01 5.40
N GLN A 895 58.73 18.92 6.36
CA GLN A 895 57.97 20.17 6.33
C GLN A 895 58.57 21.24 5.39
N ALA A 896 59.69 20.94 4.70
CA ALA A 896 60.46 21.94 3.95
C ALA A 896 60.57 21.73 2.41
N LEU A 897 59.98 20.69 1.80
CA LEU A 897 60.24 20.37 0.38
C LEU A 897 59.05 20.28 -0.59
N LEU A 898 57.83 20.69 -0.24
CA LEU A 898 56.77 20.91 -1.22
C LEU A 898 55.92 22.16 -0.90
N PRO A 899 55.92 23.22 -1.75
CA PRO A 899 54.85 24.21 -1.76
C PRO A 899 53.67 23.70 -2.60
N GLU A 900 52.51 23.70 -1.95
CA GLU A 900 51.13 23.77 -2.49
C GLU A 900 50.75 22.96 -3.73
N LEU A 901 50.06 21.84 -3.50
CA LEU A 901 48.78 21.55 -4.18
C LEU A 901 47.84 20.85 -3.18
N ALA A 902 46.83 21.60 -2.76
CA ALA A 902 45.43 21.25 -2.47
C ALA A 902 45.04 20.02 -1.60
N GLU A 903 44.04 20.33 -0.76
CA GLU A 903 42.96 19.48 -0.23
C GLU A 903 43.09 18.75 1.11
N ASP A 904 42.05 19.02 1.90
CA ASP A 904 41.26 18.17 2.79
C ASP A 904 41.91 17.14 3.71
N ASP A 905 41.41 17.22 4.93
CA ASP A 905 41.20 16.16 5.89
C ASP A 905 42.33 15.76 6.86
N ALA A 906 41.86 15.37 8.05
CA ALA A 906 42.56 14.77 9.19
C ALA A 906 43.38 15.66 10.15
N THR A 907 42.81 15.86 11.34
CA THR A 907 43.52 15.55 12.60
C THR A 907 42.83 14.40 13.32
N ALA A 908 43.53 13.29 13.43
CA ALA A 908 43.17 12.08 14.17
C ALA A 908 43.43 12.23 15.69
N PRO A 909 43.04 11.22 16.50
CA PRO A 909 43.86 10.83 17.63
C PRO A 909 44.22 9.33 17.63
N ALA A 910 45.36 9.08 18.27
CA ALA A 910 46.13 7.84 18.30
C ALA A 910 45.45 6.63 18.98
N ARG A 911 45.78 5.44 18.47
CA ARG A 911 45.76 4.16 19.19
C ARG A 911 47.17 3.56 19.16
N GLY A 912 47.74 3.30 20.33
CA GLY A 912 48.88 2.41 20.48
C GLY A 912 48.41 0.97 20.70
N ARG A 913 48.91 0.03 19.90
CA ARG A 913 49.08 -1.38 20.28
C ARG A 913 50.35 -1.91 19.60
N ASN A 914 51.24 -2.45 20.43
CA ASN A 914 52.37 -3.26 19.99
C ASN A 914 51.93 -4.70 19.66
N PRO A 915 52.74 -5.44 18.86
CA PRO A 915 52.30 -6.53 17.99
C PRO A 915 52.55 -7.94 18.57
N PRO A 916 52.05 -9.01 17.90
CA PRO A 916 52.54 -10.38 18.05
C PRO A 916 53.56 -10.75 16.96
N ASP A 917 54.42 -11.73 17.26
CA ASP A 917 55.48 -12.22 16.37
C ASP A 917 55.22 -13.68 15.93
N LEU A 918 55.72 -14.02 14.74
CA LEU A 918 55.59 -15.29 13.98
C LEU A 918 56.47 -16.41 14.60
N THR A 919 56.23 -17.72 14.47
CA THR A 919 56.53 -18.55 13.28
C THR A 919 56.26 -20.07 13.52
N THR A 920 55.51 -20.68 12.59
CA THR A 920 55.65 -21.98 11.85
C THR A 920 56.24 -23.28 12.44
N GLU A 921 55.49 -24.40 12.35
CA GLU A 921 55.71 -25.62 11.51
C GLU A 921 55.01 -26.90 12.07
N GLU A 922 54.64 -27.83 11.18
CA GLU A 922 53.85 -29.08 11.40
C GLU A 922 54.64 -30.25 12.10
N PRO A 923 54.24 -31.56 12.05
CA PRO A 923 53.31 -32.22 12.97
C PRO A 923 53.86 -33.50 13.67
N ALA A 924 53.05 -34.02 14.62
CA ALA A 924 52.87 -35.41 15.05
C ALA A 924 53.77 -36.09 16.13
N ALA A 925 53.06 -36.90 16.94
CA ALA A 925 53.45 -38.05 17.78
C ALA A 925 53.92 -37.84 19.24
N GLY A 926 53.08 -38.34 20.17
CA GLY A 926 53.53 -39.39 21.11
C GLY A 926 53.73 -39.03 22.59
N ARG A 927 52.77 -39.50 23.40
CA ARG A 927 52.93 -40.16 24.73
C ARG A 927 53.15 -39.32 26.01
N ASP A 928 52.20 -39.60 26.91
CA ASP A 928 52.35 -39.97 28.31
C ASP A 928 52.46 -38.89 29.42
N ALA A 929 51.39 -38.96 30.25
CA ALA A 929 51.41 -39.13 31.71
C ALA A 929 51.23 -37.92 32.62
N SER A 930 50.13 -38.01 33.39
CA SER A 930 49.92 -37.56 34.79
C SER A 930 49.95 -36.04 35.05
N GLY A 931 49.10 -35.44 35.88
CA GLY A 931 48.16 -35.88 36.90
C GLY A 931 48.06 -34.75 37.95
N LEU A 932 46.94 -34.72 38.71
CA LEU A 932 46.71 -34.01 40.00
C LEU A 932 46.38 -32.50 39.91
N ARG A 933 45.13 -32.12 40.26
CA ARG A 933 44.66 -31.60 41.59
C ARG A 933 45.25 -30.21 41.93
N ALA A 934 44.60 -29.25 42.59
CA ALA A 934 43.26 -28.99 43.11
C ALA A 934 43.38 -27.67 43.93
N HIS A 935 42.23 -27.08 44.32
CA HIS A 935 42.08 -26.03 45.37
C HIS A 935 42.52 -24.61 44.95
N ARG A 936 41.88 -23.50 45.34
CA ARG A 936 41.14 -23.17 46.58
C ARG A 936 40.45 -21.79 46.37
N ALA A 937 39.21 -21.60 46.85
CA ALA A 937 38.68 -20.29 47.30
C ALA A 937 39.26 -19.96 48.70
N PRO A 938 38.85 -18.95 49.52
CA PRO A 938 37.90 -17.80 49.41
C PRO A 938 38.61 -16.50 49.97
N PRO A 939 38.05 -15.50 50.72
CA PRO A 939 36.68 -15.23 51.20
C PRO A 939 36.16 -13.76 51.22
N SER A 940 34.87 -13.70 51.54
CA SER A 940 33.98 -12.61 51.97
C SER A 940 34.40 -11.84 53.23
N LEU A 941 33.99 -10.57 53.35
CA LEU A 941 33.79 -9.84 54.62
C LEU A 941 32.74 -8.70 54.45
N SER A 942 31.64 -8.79 55.21
CA SER A 942 30.80 -7.70 55.77
C SER A 942 30.97 -7.79 57.32
N PRO A 943 30.36 -6.97 58.24
CA PRO A 943 29.24 -6.02 58.13
C PRO A 943 29.38 -4.72 58.99
N ALA A 944 28.35 -3.83 59.02
CA ALA A 944 27.86 -3.10 60.23
C ALA A 944 26.84 -1.97 59.95
N ALA A 945 25.86 -1.83 60.85
CA ALA A 945 24.89 -0.71 61.08
C ALA A 945 24.52 -0.74 62.60
N PRO A 946 23.62 0.11 63.17
CA PRO A 946 23.39 1.58 63.19
C PRO A 946 23.50 2.13 64.66
N PRO A 947 22.99 3.34 65.06
CA PRO A 947 21.57 3.57 65.49
C PRO A 947 21.03 5.05 65.36
N ALA A 948 19.73 5.37 65.15
CA ALA A 948 18.57 5.62 66.06
C ALA A 948 18.03 7.09 66.09
N ARG A 949 16.69 7.24 66.17
CA ARG A 949 15.86 8.47 66.33
C ARG A 949 15.77 8.96 67.80
N PRO A 950 15.08 10.08 68.16
CA PRO A 950 13.61 10.04 68.44
C PRO A 950 12.77 11.36 68.25
N ALA A 951 11.42 11.18 68.21
CA ALA A 951 10.30 11.99 68.77
C ALA A 951 10.08 13.49 68.38
N SER A 952 8.90 14.16 68.45
CA SER A 952 7.44 13.90 68.55
C SER A 952 6.70 15.27 68.57
N THR A 953 5.36 15.26 68.42
CA THR A 953 4.32 16.26 68.87
C THR A 953 4.23 17.65 68.18
N LYS A 954 3.15 17.97 67.45
CA LYS A 954 1.83 18.56 67.87
C LYS A 954 1.94 19.94 68.55
N ASP A 955 1.47 21.01 67.89
CA ASP A 955 0.35 21.86 68.35
C ASP A 955 0.19 23.18 67.56
N ALA A 956 -1.08 23.62 67.47
CA ALA A 956 -1.59 24.99 67.36
C ALA A 956 -1.55 25.78 66.03
N GLU A 957 -2.68 25.73 65.32
CA GLU A 957 -3.34 26.84 64.60
C GLU A 957 -3.98 27.85 65.61
N PRO A 958 -4.67 28.97 65.24
CA PRO A 958 -4.77 29.72 63.97
C PRO A 958 -4.84 31.28 64.19
N ALA A 959 -5.33 31.98 63.16
CA ALA A 959 -5.93 33.34 63.12
C ALA A 959 -4.99 34.47 62.66
N SER A 960 -5.37 35.38 61.75
CA SER A 960 -6.62 35.61 61.00
C SER A 960 -6.37 36.82 60.09
N GLY A 961 -6.95 36.86 58.89
CA GLY A 961 -6.98 38.12 58.13
C GLY A 961 -7.40 38.04 56.65
N SER A 962 -8.71 37.89 56.42
CA SER A 962 -9.51 38.43 55.28
C SER A 962 -9.33 37.91 53.83
N PHE A 963 -10.13 36.88 53.50
CA PHE A 963 -11.23 36.75 52.48
C PHE A 963 -11.34 37.69 51.24
N PRO A 964 -12.14 37.35 50.19
CA PRO A 964 -12.57 36.04 49.66
C PRO A 964 -12.56 35.89 48.11
N SER A 965 -12.70 34.63 47.69
CA SER A 965 -13.13 34.01 46.42
C SER A 965 -13.70 34.85 45.25
N THR A 966 -13.28 34.52 44.03
CA THR A 966 -14.14 33.88 43.00
C THR A 966 -13.32 33.42 41.77
N GLN A 967 -13.67 32.22 41.25
CA GLN A 967 -13.24 31.61 39.97
C GLN A 967 -13.88 32.32 38.74
N PRO A 968 -13.67 31.91 37.46
CA PRO A 968 -12.62 31.06 36.83
C PRO A 968 -12.05 31.61 35.48
N ALA A 969 -11.09 30.84 34.91
CA ALA A 969 -10.87 30.57 33.46
C ALA A 969 -9.75 31.30 32.67
N THR A 970 -8.81 30.46 32.21
CA THR A 970 -8.17 30.35 30.87
C THR A 970 -7.26 31.43 30.25
N ALA A 971 -6.16 30.90 29.69
CA ALA A 971 -5.38 31.32 28.51
C ALA A 971 -4.36 32.46 28.67
N GLY A 972 -3.07 32.09 28.71
CA GLY A 972 -1.93 32.98 28.52
C GLY A 972 -1.01 32.45 27.43
N SER A 973 -0.94 33.19 26.32
CA SER A 973 -0.02 33.03 25.19
C SER A 973 1.14 34.04 25.33
N LEU A 974 2.31 33.64 24.80
CA LEU A 974 3.40 34.41 24.14
C LEU A 974 3.19 35.94 23.93
N MET A 975 4.18 36.85 23.89
CA MET A 975 5.65 36.91 23.74
C MET A 975 6.10 38.29 24.28
N ASP A 976 7.42 38.53 24.46
CA ASP A 976 8.03 39.77 23.91
C ASP A 976 9.57 39.72 23.86
N LEU A 977 10.13 40.48 22.89
CA LEU A 977 11.53 40.92 22.64
C LEU A 977 12.19 40.37 21.34
N PRO A 978 13.12 41.12 20.69
CA PRO A 978 12.78 42.03 19.59
C PRO A 978 13.57 41.78 18.30
N THR A 979 13.12 42.46 17.24
CA THR A 979 13.59 42.45 15.84
C THR A 979 14.83 43.32 15.60
N ALA A 980 15.85 42.77 14.94
CA ALA A 980 16.87 43.55 14.21
C ALA A 980 17.49 42.76 13.03
N GLY A 981 17.45 43.37 11.83
CA GLY A 981 18.25 43.06 10.61
C GLY A 981 17.81 41.85 9.78
N GLU A 982 17.77 41.84 8.45
CA GLU A 982 17.91 42.83 7.38
C GLU A 982 17.25 42.21 6.11
N LYS A 983 16.84 43.03 5.13
CA LYS A 983 16.09 42.63 3.93
C LYS A 983 17.00 42.08 2.82
N LEU A 984 16.51 41.06 2.10
CA LEU A 984 16.94 40.76 0.73
C LEU A 984 15.72 40.73 -0.21
N GLU A 985 15.76 41.57 -1.25
CA GLU A 985 14.74 41.69 -2.30
C GLU A 985 15.13 40.86 -3.52
N HIS A 986 14.14 40.29 -4.22
CA HIS A 986 14.34 39.64 -5.52
C HIS A 986 13.53 40.36 -6.61
N CYS A 987 14.20 40.71 -7.71
CA CYS A 987 13.67 41.47 -8.83
C CYS A 987 12.94 40.60 -9.85
N THR A 988 11.70 40.96 -10.20
CA THR A 988 11.21 41.04 -11.60
C THR A 988 9.89 41.81 -11.65
N LYS A 989 9.98 43.11 -11.99
CA LYS A 989 8.87 43.95 -12.47
C LYS A 989 8.79 43.80 -13.99
N ALA A 990 7.72 43.22 -14.53
CA ALA A 990 7.13 43.62 -15.82
C ALA A 990 5.89 42.77 -16.18
N ARG A 991 4.69 43.16 -15.72
CA ARG A 991 3.46 43.26 -16.55
C ARG A 991 2.29 43.91 -15.77
N PRO A 992 1.35 44.59 -16.46
CA PRO A 992 0.43 45.55 -15.84
C PRO A 992 -0.82 44.90 -15.24
N ARG A 993 -1.28 45.44 -14.09
CA ARG A 993 -2.55 45.09 -13.43
C ARG A 993 -3.72 45.89 -14.03
N PRO A 994 -4.90 45.30 -14.26
CA PRO A 994 -6.12 46.05 -14.60
C PRO A 994 -6.89 46.51 -13.35
N ASN A 995 -7.46 47.71 -13.44
CA ASN A 995 -8.26 48.40 -12.43
C ASN A 995 -9.53 47.64 -11.99
N ARG A 996 -9.76 47.50 -10.67
CA ARG A 996 -11.07 47.15 -10.10
C ARG A 996 -11.64 48.32 -9.29
N ARG A 997 -12.73 48.90 -9.79
CA ARG A 997 -13.61 49.81 -9.04
C ARG A 997 -14.58 49.00 -8.18
N HIS A 998 -14.75 49.42 -6.94
CA HIS A 998 -15.80 48.98 -6.01
C HIS A 998 -17.21 49.21 -6.56
N LYS A 999 -18.13 48.26 -6.32
CA LYS A 999 -19.55 48.54 -6.03
C LYS A 999 -20.17 47.36 -5.25
N GLN A 1000 -20.91 47.72 -4.19
CA GLN A 1000 -21.58 46.87 -3.21
C GLN A 1000 -22.78 46.08 -3.80
N PRO A 1001 -23.23 45.00 -3.12
CA PRO A 1001 -24.39 44.20 -3.54
C PRO A 1001 -25.72 44.77 -3.01
N PRO A 1002 -26.86 44.58 -3.72
CA PRO A 1002 -28.18 44.94 -3.18
C PRO A 1002 -28.88 43.77 -2.47
N SER A 1003 -29.65 44.16 -1.47
CA SER A 1003 -30.44 43.43 -0.49
C SER A 1003 -31.70 42.73 -1.03
N LYS A 1004 -32.11 41.66 -0.34
CA LYS A 1004 -33.42 40.97 -0.49
C LYS A 1004 -34.60 41.87 -0.12
N PRO A 1005 -35.77 41.76 -0.79
CA PRO A 1005 -37.02 42.32 -0.31
C PRO A 1005 -37.82 41.26 0.48
N ASN A 1006 -38.57 41.71 1.47
CA ASN A 1006 -39.53 40.90 2.19
C ASN A 1006 -40.85 41.68 2.33
N VAL A 1007 -41.95 40.91 2.40
CA VAL A 1007 -43.31 41.25 2.85
C VAL A 1007 -44.33 41.72 1.79
N ARG A 1008 -45.18 40.80 1.35
CA ARG A 1008 -46.49 40.57 1.97
C ARG A 1008 -46.88 39.09 1.90
#